data_AF-A0AAV8RN74-F1
#
_entry.id   AF-A0AAV8RN74-F1
#
_cell.length_a   1.000
_cell.length_b   1.000
_cell.length_c   1.000
_cell.angle_alpha   90.00
_cell.angle_beta   90.00
_cell.angle_gamma   90.00
#
_symmetry.space_group_name_H-M   'P 1'
#
loop_
_entity.id
_entity.type
_entity.pdbx_description
1 polymer ?
#
loop_
_entity_poly.entity_id
_entity_poly.type
_entity_poly.pdbx_seq_one_letter_code
_entity_poly.pdbx_strand_id
1 'polypeptide(L)'
;MTLEDGGYRLSCVLRAHEDDVRRICVCGDSGFATSSRDKTVRFWVPDPEKKHGYVLSKTLAGHTSFVGPLAWVPPGGQLPEGGIVSGGMDTLVLLWDLATGEIMEKMTGHQFQVTGLAIDDNGDIISSSIDCTIRRWRKGHAVEFWEAHKVAVQAVLKISTGEFVTGSSDSTLKLWRGRTCLHTFVGHADTVRGLALMPGYGILSASHDGTIKLWALTGQILMEMIGHTSLVYSVDAHSSGIVASGSEDCFLKIWRDGTCIQSIEHPGCVWDVKCLKNGDIVTACSDGTVRIWTLHSDSICDPLELEAFGLELSQYKTSRKKVGGYNLMDLPGLEALQVPGTKDGQTKVIREGDNGVAYSWNSKEYKWDKIGEIVDGPGEGASNQVLDGTHYDYVFDVDIGDGEPIRKLPYNRTDNPYAVADKWLLQESLPLSYRQQIVDFILQNTGQRDFSIDPTFRDPYTGSNAYVPGEPSISQGVGTAPSFKHIPKVGMLFFDSAQLDGILKKISEFNSALATDVEKSLSLSELELSRLAAIAKVLKDTSHYHCSSFADVDILLLLKLLKSWPIPMLFPVIDILRMIVLHPDGASLLHKHMESGNDILMEILVKATTAPPQTANLLTIVRAITNLFKHSCFSNWLQSHYSEVLDNLSSCRSFFNKNAHLCYATLILNYAVLLIEAKDKEGQAQVLSAALEIAEDGNQDVDGRFRALVAVGTLMLKGVVKSIAIDFDVVNVAKDAKGSKESKVAEVGADIELLINNNC
;
A
#
# COMPACT_ATOMS: atom_id res chain seq x y z
N MET A 1 24.43 26.98 -30.15
CA MET A 1 25.25 26.53 -29.01
C MET A 1 25.01 25.04 -28.85
N THR A 2 26.05 24.26 -28.63
CA THR A 2 25.98 22.80 -28.55
C THR A 2 25.36 22.34 -27.22
N LEU A 3 24.53 21.30 -27.29
CA LEU A 3 24.11 20.52 -26.13
C LEU A 3 25.13 19.41 -25.93
N GLU A 4 26.19 19.71 -25.17
CA GLU A 4 27.08 18.70 -24.61
C GLU A 4 27.04 18.81 -23.08
N ASP A 5 26.94 17.65 -22.44
CA ASP A 5 26.81 17.37 -21.01
C ASP A 5 25.52 17.81 -20.28
N GLY A 6 25.15 17.03 -19.26
CA GLY A 6 24.19 17.41 -18.21
C GLY A 6 22.69 17.44 -18.56
N GLY A 7 22.03 16.27 -18.64
CA GLY A 7 20.59 16.18 -18.30
C GLY A 7 20.36 16.40 -16.79
N TYR A 8 19.10 16.59 -16.37
CA TYR A 8 18.74 16.81 -14.97
C TYR A 8 19.29 15.69 -14.07
N ARG A 9 19.95 16.04 -12.95
CA ARG A 9 20.49 15.10 -11.96
C ARG A 9 20.02 15.44 -10.55
N LEU A 10 20.14 14.49 -9.63
CA LEU A 10 19.74 14.66 -8.23
C LEU A 10 20.59 15.76 -7.55
N SER A 11 19.92 16.65 -6.82
CA SER A 11 20.50 17.78 -6.10
C SER A 11 20.36 17.64 -4.58
N CYS A 12 19.22 17.10 -4.14
CA CYS A 12 18.93 16.84 -2.73
C CYS A 12 17.79 15.82 -2.57
N VAL A 13 17.91 14.94 -1.57
CA VAL A 13 16.87 14.05 -1.09
C VAL A 13 16.37 14.53 0.27
N LEU A 14 15.07 14.80 0.37
CA LEU A 14 14.40 15.29 1.56
C LEU A 14 13.52 14.18 2.15
N ARG A 15 14.07 13.45 3.13
CA ARG A 15 13.38 12.40 3.89
C ARG A 15 12.88 12.96 5.21
N ALA A 16 11.57 13.19 5.32
CA ALA A 16 10.95 13.63 6.57
C ALA A 16 9.52 13.14 6.73
N HIS A 17 8.74 13.06 5.65
CA HIS A 17 7.40 12.45 5.69
C HIS A 17 7.49 10.94 5.96
N GLU A 18 6.49 10.41 6.66
CA GLU A 18 6.47 9.01 7.12
C GLU A 18 5.62 8.09 6.22
N ASP A 19 4.93 8.66 5.22
CA ASP A 19 3.98 8.02 4.30
C ASP A 19 3.90 8.86 2.99
N ASP A 20 3.23 8.37 1.93
CA ASP A 20 3.21 8.97 0.57
C ASP A 20 3.14 10.51 0.57
N VAL A 21 4.08 11.17 -0.14
CA VAL A 21 4.02 12.63 -0.33
C VAL A 21 3.12 12.94 -1.53
N ARG A 22 2.02 13.65 -1.29
CA ARG A 22 0.85 13.76 -2.18
C ARG A 22 0.82 15.01 -3.04
N ARG A 23 1.44 16.12 -2.60
CA ARG A 23 1.43 17.40 -3.34
C ARG A 23 2.62 18.28 -2.96
N ILE A 24 2.99 19.17 -3.88
CA ILE A 24 3.97 20.24 -3.71
C ILE A 24 3.30 21.58 -4.05
N CYS A 25 3.57 22.62 -3.27
CA CYS A 25 3.19 24.00 -3.59
C CYS A 25 4.39 24.95 -3.49
N VAL A 26 4.78 25.55 -4.61
CA VAL A 26 5.90 26.50 -4.68
C VAL A 26 5.47 27.85 -4.10
N CYS A 27 6.19 28.31 -3.08
CA CYS A 27 5.82 29.46 -2.24
C CYS A 27 6.64 30.69 -2.61
N GLY A 28 6.63 31.06 -3.90
CA GLY A 28 7.41 32.17 -4.43
C GLY A 28 8.92 31.92 -4.32
N ASP A 29 9.62 32.80 -3.61
CA ASP A 29 11.06 32.68 -3.30
C ASP A 29 11.31 32.22 -1.85
N SER A 30 10.24 32.06 -1.05
CA SER A 30 10.31 31.61 0.34
C SER A 30 10.59 30.10 0.48
N GLY A 31 10.47 29.33 -0.61
CA GLY A 31 10.64 27.88 -0.64
C GLY A 31 9.40 27.16 -1.16
N PHE A 32 9.04 26.02 -0.58
CA PHE A 32 7.86 25.24 -0.97
C PHE A 32 7.25 24.44 0.19
N ALA A 33 5.96 24.11 0.08
CA ALA A 33 5.24 23.23 1.01
C ALA A 33 4.98 21.86 0.39
N THR A 34 4.98 20.79 1.19
CA THR A 34 4.62 19.42 0.78
C THR A 34 3.60 18.80 1.73
N SER A 35 2.68 18.00 1.20
CA SER A 35 1.62 17.32 1.96
C SER A 35 1.78 15.80 1.88
N SER A 36 1.31 15.05 2.87
CA SER A 36 1.44 13.58 2.90
C SER A 36 0.22 12.87 3.51
N ARG A 37 0.15 11.55 3.26
CA ARG A 37 -0.69 10.61 4.01
C ARG A 37 -0.36 10.57 5.52
N ASP A 38 0.83 11.02 5.93
CA ASP A 38 1.22 11.18 7.34
C ASP A 38 0.42 12.25 8.12
N LYS A 39 -0.56 12.89 7.45
CA LYS A 39 -1.49 13.90 7.98
C LYS A 39 -0.85 15.28 8.24
N THR A 40 0.41 15.47 7.83
CA THR A 40 1.14 16.73 7.97
C THR A 40 1.25 17.49 6.65
N VAL A 41 1.49 18.80 6.79
CA VAL A 41 2.10 19.63 5.75
C VAL A 41 3.47 20.08 6.27
N ARG A 42 4.49 20.02 5.43
CA ARG A 42 5.86 20.40 5.77
C ARG A 42 6.30 21.56 4.89
N PHE A 43 6.84 22.61 5.51
CA PHE A 43 7.33 23.79 4.80
C PHE A 43 8.85 23.80 4.77
N TRP A 44 9.40 23.92 3.57
CA TRP A 44 10.81 23.81 3.25
C TRP A 44 11.32 25.16 2.76
N VAL A 45 12.39 25.66 3.37
CA VAL A 45 13.04 26.92 2.99
C VAL A 45 14.41 26.64 2.37
N PRO A 46 14.95 27.53 1.49
CA PRO A 46 16.30 27.38 0.97
C PRO A 46 17.34 27.29 2.10
N ASP A 47 18.29 26.37 1.95
CA ASP A 47 19.38 26.16 2.89
C ASP A 47 20.46 27.26 2.73
N PRO A 48 20.83 27.99 3.80
CA PRO A 48 21.87 29.01 3.73
C PRO A 48 23.30 28.44 3.69
N GLU A 49 23.50 27.16 4.01
CA GLU A 49 24.79 26.47 4.04
C GLU A 49 24.99 25.57 2.81
N LYS A 50 23.98 24.78 2.39
CA LYS A 50 24.00 23.98 1.14
C LYS A 50 23.37 24.77 -0.02
N LYS A 51 24.19 25.25 -0.96
CA LYS A 51 23.73 25.92 -2.19
C LYS A 51 22.73 25.03 -2.96
N HIS A 52 21.53 25.55 -3.27
CA HIS A 52 20.36 24.81 -3.82
C HIS A 52 19.78 23.68 -2.91
N GLY A 53 20.29 23.51 -1.70
CA GLY A 53 19.67 22.68 -0.66
C GLY A 53 18.43 23.33 -0.06
N TYR A 54 17.65 22.54 0.68
CA TYR A 54 16.45 22.98 1.39
C TYR A 54 16.38 22.32 2.76
N VAL A 55 15.91 23.06 3.76
CA VAL A 55 15.75 22.58 5.15
C VAL A 55 14.31 22.71 5.62
N LEU A 56 13.89 21.80 6.49
CA LEU A 56 12.55 21.79 7.09
C LEU A 56 12.40 22.96 8.08
N SER A 57 11.51 23.91 7.77
CA SER A 57 11.24 25.09 8.59
C SER A 57 10.04 24.89 9.53
N LYS A 58 8.97 24.27 9.05
CA LYS A 58 7.74 24.03 9.82
C LYS A 58 7.15 22.65 9.51
N THR A 59 6.60 21.99 10.54
CA THR A 59 5.66 20.87 10.38
C THR A 59 4.31 21.33 10.91
N LEU A 60 3.31 21.33 10.04
CA LEU A 60 1.95 21.78 10.28
C LEU A 60 1.06 20.53 10.44
N ALA A 61 0.51 20.32 11.63
CA ALA A 61 -0.25 19.12 11.98
C ALA A 61 -1.62 19.50 12.56
N GLY A 62 -2.69 18.84 12.10
CA GLY A 62 -4.07 19.19 12.48
C GLY A 62 -5.18 18.69 11.55
N HIS A 63 -4.83 18.17 10.37
CA HIS A 63 -5.72 17.25 9.64
C HIS A 63 -5.83 15.92 10.41
N THR A 64 -7.00 15.27 10.37
CA THR A 64 -7.24 13.98 11.05
C THR A 64 -6.99 12.78 10.12
N SER A 65 -6.86 13.03 8.82
CA SER A 65 -6.62 12.05 7.76
C SER A 65 -5.65 12.62 6.70
N PHE A 66 -5.42 11.89 5.60
CA PHE A 66 -4.43 12.21 4.57
C PHE A 66 -4.59 13.64 4.04
N VAL A 67 -3.47 14.38 3.90
CA VAL A 67 -3.48 15.71 3.27
C VAL A 67 -3.24 15.56 1.77
N GLY A 68 -4.13 16.17 0.98
CA GLY A 68 -4.08 16.17 -0.48
C GLY A 68 -3.56 17.50 -1.02
N PRO A 69 -4.43 18.35 -1.61
CA PRO A 69 -4.02 19.59 -2.27
C PRO A 69 -3.41 20.61 -1.31
N LEU A 70 -2.59 21.49 -1.89
CA LEU A 70 -1.97 22.65 -1.26
C LEU A 70 -2.11 23.89 -2.16
N ALA A 71 -2.23 25.06 -1.55
CA ALA A 71 -2.10 26.35 -2.23
C ALA A 71 -1.36 27.37 -1.33
N TRP A 72 -0.62 28.31 -1.92
CA TRP A 72 0.13 29.33 -1.20
C TRP A 72 -0.63 30.66 -1.17
N VAL A 73 -0.69 31.28 0.01
CA VAL A 73 -1.13 32.67 0.20
C VAL A 73 0.13 33.53 0.35
N PRO A 74 0.39 34.49 -0.55
CA PRO A 74 1.60 35.29 -0.50
C PRO A 74 1.64 36.23 0.73
N PRO A 75 2.83 36.62 1.21
CA PRO A 75 3.00 37.59 2.28
C PRO A 75 2.19 38.88 2.10
N GLY A 76 1.36 39.22 3.10
CA GLY A 76 0.57 40.45 3.10
C GLY A 76 -0.56 40.49 4.13
N GLY A 77 -1.00 41.70 4.47
CA GLY A 77 -2.17 41.93 5.31
C GLY A 77 -2.01 41.36 6.73
N GLN A 78 -2.71 40.25 7.02
CA GLN A 78 -2.68 39.56 8.31
C GLN A 78 -1.67 38.39 8.35
N LEU A 79 -1.07 38.03 7.21
CA LEU A 79 -0.12 36.92 7.06
C LEU A 79 1.25 37.49 6.64
N PRO A 80 2.09 37.96 7.59
CA PRO A 80 3.32 38.69 7.26
C PRO A 80 4.40 37.84 6.60
N GLU A 81 4.42 36.52 6.85
CA GLU A 81 5.29 35.54 6.18
C GLU A 81 4.53 34.74 5.10
N GLY A 82 3.28 35.13 4.81
CA GLY A 82 2.35 34.37 3.98
C GLY A 82 1.69 33.23 4.75
N GLY A 83 0.98 32.38 4.02
CA GLY A 83 0.26 31.24 4.58
C GLY A 83 0.16 30.08 3.60
N ILE A 84 -0.24 28.92 4.11
CA ILE A 84 -0.54 27.73 3.30
C ILE A 84 -2.00 27.40 3.48
N VAL A 85 -2.69 27.03 2.40
CA VAL A 85 -3.99 26.35 2.48
C VAL A 85 -3.77 24.88 2.16
N SER A 86 -4.32 23.99 3.00
CA SER A 86 -4.32 22.54 2.77
C SER A 86 -5.73 21.96 2.77
N GLY A 87 -5.94 20.94 1.95
CA GLY A 87 -7.20 20.19 1.87
C GLY A 87 -7.00 18.72 2.20
N GLY A 88 -7.92 18.12 2.94
CA GLY A 88 -7.77 16.76 3.45
C GLY A 88 -8.79 15.74 2.94
N MET A 89 -8.45 14.46 3.15
CA MET A 89 -9.39 13.32 3.11
C MET A 89 -10.45 13.44 4.22
N ASP A 90 -10.17 14.20 5.28
CA ASP A 90 -11.07 14.54 6.38
C ASP A 90 -12.12 15.63 6.03
N THR A 91 -12.26 15.98 4.73
CA THR A 91 -13.15 17.02 4.18
C THR A 91 -12.80 18.47 4.58
N LEU A 92 -11.78 18.68 5.42
CA LEU A 92 -11.39 20.00 5.89
C LEU A 92 -10.62 20.76 4.81
N VAL A 93 -10.80 22.08 4.81
CA VAL A 93 -9.80 23.02 4.29
C VAL A 93 -9.26 23.82 5.48
N LEU A 94 -7.94 23.92 5.60
CA LEU A 94 -7.25 24.63 6.68
C LEU A 94 -6.34 25.71 6.08
N LEU A 95 -6.42 26.94 6.59
CA LEU A 95 -5.46 28.01 6.32
C LEU A 95 -4.52 28.15 7.51
N TRP A 96 -3.23 27.99 7.25
CA TRP A 96 -2.13 28.06 8.20
C TRP A 96 -1.39 29.39 8.04
N ASP A 97 -1.05 30.04 9.15
CA ASP A 97 -0.07 31.13 9.15
C ASP A 97 1.35 30.55 9.20
N LEU A 98 2.24 30.96 8.30
CA LEU A 98 3.61 30.46 8.27
C LEU A 98 4.47 31.03 9.42
N ALA A 99 4.17 32.25 9.90
CA ALA A 99 4.94 32.88 10.97
C ALA A 99 4.78 32.12 12.30
N THR A 100 3.55 31.85 12.72
CA THR A 100 3.24 31.04 13.92
C THR A 100 3.37 29.54 13.65
N GLY A 101 2.88 29.05 12.52
CA GLY A 101 2.63 27.63 12.25
C GLY A 101 1.25 27.15 12.70
N GLU A 102 0.37 28.05 13.14
CA GLU A 102 -0.97 27.72 13.66
C GLU A 102 -2.06 27.77 12.58
N ILE A 103 -3.19 27.11 12.85
CA ILE A 103 -4.39 27.16 12.00
C ILE A 103 -5.10 28.50 12.24
N MET A 104 -5.04 29.41 11.25
CA MET A 104 -5.76 30.67 11.30
C MET A 104 -7.24 30.51 10.93
N GLU A 105 -7.57 29.66 9.94
CA GLU A 105 -8.97 29.40 9.56
C GLU A 105 -9.23 27.90 9.33
N LYS A 106 -10.35 27.40 9.87
CA LYS A 106 -10.84 26.04 9.65
C LYS A 106 -12.19 26.07 8.92
N MET A 107 -12.18 25.61 7.68
CA MET A 107 -13.33 25.60 6.77
C MET A 107 -13.93 24.19 6.70
N THR A 108 -15.26 24.11 6.86
CA THR A 108 -16.02 22.85 6.86
C THR A 108 -17.21 22.94 5.91
N GLY A 109 -17.55 21.82 5.24
CA GLY A 109 -18.77 21.71 4.45
C GLY A 109 -18.69 20.88 3.17
N HIS A 110 -17.50 20.57 2.66
CA HIS A 110 -17.38 19.49 1.66
C HIS A 110 -17.86 18.17 2.26
N GLN A 111 -18.47 17.31 1.45
CA GLN A 111 -19.01 16.03 1.90
C GLN A 111 -18.00 14.88 1.78
N PHE A 112 -17.03 15.02 0.86
CA PHE A 112 -15.94 14.07 0.63
C PHE A 112 -14.60 14.80 0.47
N GLN A 113 -13.50 14.05 0.31
CA GLN A 113 -12.13 14.54 0.21
C GLN A 113 -11.99 15.79 -0.66
N VAL A 114 -11.21 16.77 -0.16
CA VAL A 114 -10.78 17.93 -0.94
C VAL A 114 -9.64 17.51 -1.87
N THR A 115 -9.77 17.79 -3.16
CA THR A 115 -8.91 17.27 -4.25
C THR A 115 -8.01 18.31 -4.89
N GLY A 116 -8.42 19.59 -4.86
CA GLY A 116 -7.73 20.72 -5.46
C GLY A 116 -7.96 22.01 -4.67
N LEU A 117 -7.00 22.94 -4.76
CA LEU A 117 -7.06 24.26 -4.13
C LEU A 117 -6.47 25.34 -5.06
N ALA A 118 -7.01 26.55 -4.98
CA ALA A 118 -6.49 27.76 -5.60
C ALA A 118 -6.84 29.01 -4.78
N ILE A 119 -6.12 30.12 -4.96
CA ILE A 119 -6.38 31.41 -4.29
C ILE A 119 -6.73 32.47 -5.36
N ASP A 120 -7.83 33.19 -5.20
CA ASP A 120 -8.24 34.25 -6.14
C ASP A 120 -7.62 35.63 -5.83
N ASP A 121 -7.78 36.59 -6.74
CA ASP A 121 -7.14 37.92 -6.63
C ASP A 121 -7.65 38.78 -5.45
N ASN A 122 -8.73 38.36 -4.78
CA ASN A 122 -9.25 38.97 -3.55
C ASN A 122 -8.71 38.28 -2.29
N GLY A 123 -7.97 37.18 -2.44
CA GLY A 123 -7.58 36.30 -1.34
C GLY A 123 -8.66 35.27 -0.95
N ASP A 124 -9.74 35.12 -1.72
CA ASP A 124 -10.70 34.05 -1.46
C ASP A 124 -10.08 32.69 -1.84
N ILE A 125 -10.35 31.68 -1.01
CA ILE A 125 -9.90 30.31 -1.23
C ILE A 125 -10.93 29.59 -2.10
N ILE A 126 -10.46 28.90 -3.14
CA ILE A 126 -11.26 28.02 -3.99
C ILE A 126 -10.86 26.58 -3.71
N SER A 127 -11.81 25.69 -3.41
CA SER A 127 -11.57 24.25 -3.21
C SER A 127 -12.47 23.40 -4.09
N SER A 128 -11.94 22.26 -4.57
CA SER A 128 -12.70 21.22 -5.28
C SER A 128 -12.71 19.92 -4.48
N SER A 129 -13.71 19.06 -4.71
CA SER A 129 -13.87 17.78 -3.98
C SER A 129 -14.40 16.64 -4.85
N ILE A 130 -14.23 15.42 -4.34
CA ILE A 130 -14.92 14.20 -4.82
C ILE A 130 -16.45 14.37 -4.75
N ASP A 131 -16.98 15.27 -3.92
CA ASP A 131 -18.42 15.61 -3.83
C ASP A 131 -19.00 16.35 -5.06
N CYS A 132 -18.24 16.42 -6.16
CA CYS A 132 -18.60 17.05 -7.43
C CYS A 132 -18.74 18.59 -7.37
N THR A 133 -18.52 19.21 -6.20
CA THR A 133 -18.66 20.67 -6.02
C THR A 133 -17.33 21.42 -6.04
N ILE A 134 -17.44 22.72 -6.35
CA ILE A 134 -16.47 23.75 -6.00
C ILE A 134 -17.05 24.59 -4.86
N ARG A 135 -16.20 25.02 -3.93
CA ARG A 135 -16.52 25.99 -2.88
C ARG A 135 -15.59 27.19 -2.96
N ARG A 136 -16.14 28.39 -2.73
CA ARG A 136 -15.40 29.63 -2.49
C ARG A 136 -15.55 30.02 -1.02
N TRP A 137 -14.43 30.21 -0.34
CA TRP A 137 -14.35 30.57 1.06
C TRP A 137 -13.76 31.97 1.22
N ARG A 138 -14.31 32.73 2.17
CA ARG A 138 -13.85 34.05 2.57
C ARG A 138 -13.95 34.16 4.08
N LYS A 139 -12.82 34.38 4.75
CA LYS A 139 -12.75 34.50 6.22
C LYS A 139 -13.35 33.29 6.94
N GLY A 140 -12.87 32.10 6.60
CA GLY A 140 -13.34 30.80 7.14
C GLY A 140 -14.73 30.34 6.66
N HIS A 141 -15.50 31.17 5.96
CA HIS A 141 -16.90 30.89 5.63
C HIS A 141 -17.10 30.64 4.13
N ALA A 142 -17.91 29.63 3.78
CA ALA A 142 -18.32 29.37 2.40
C ALA A 142 -19.28 30.47 1.92
N VAL A 143 -18.80 31.35 1.03
CA VAL A 143 -19.61 32.41 0.42
C VAL A 143 -20.30 31.95 -0.86
N GLU A 144 -19.72 30.96 -1.55
CA GLU A 144 -20.34 30.30 -2.70
C GLU A 144 -20.04 28.80 -2.70
N PHE A 145 -20.99 28.00 -3.21
CA PHE A 145 -20.74 26.63 -3.63
C PHE A 145 -21.60 26.31 -4.86
N TRP A 146 -21.12 25.42 -5.72
CA TRP A 146 -21.86 24.93 -6.88
C TRP A 146 -21.35 23.55 -7.32
N GLU A 147 -22.24 22.74 -7.88
CA GLU A 147 -21.87 21.53 -8.63
C GLU A 147 -21.16 21.94 -9.92
N ALA A 148 -19.95 21.43 -10.15
CA ALA A 148 -19.12 21.82 -11.29
C ALA A 148 -19.07 20.75 -12.38
N HIS A 149 -18.95 19.49 -11.97
CA HIS A 149 -18.97 18.32 -12.85
C HIS A 149 -20.04 17.33 -12.37
N LYS A 150 -20.38 16.33 -13.17
CA LYS A 150 -21.32 15.26 -12.77
C LYS A 150 -20.64 14.05 -12.11
N VAL A 151 -19.32 14.13 -11.98
CA VAL A 151 -18.42 13.13 -11.36
C VAL A 151 -17.36 13.92 -10.57
N ALA A 152 -16.66 13.26 -9.65
CA ALA A 152 -15.61 13.83 -8.80
C ALA A 152 -14.76 14.89 -9.50
N VAL A 153 -14.62 16.07 -8.90
CA VAL A 153 -13.66 17.08 -9.35
C VAL A 153 -12.30 16.72 -8.75
N GLN A 154 -11.26 16.69 -9.57
CA GLN A 154 -9.96 16.11 -9.23
C GLN A 154 -8.84 17.15 -9.16
N ALA A 155 -9.00 18.30 -9.83
CA ALA A 155 -8.10 19.43 -9.76
C ALA A 155 -8.84 20.74 -10.00
N VAL A 156 -8.32 21.83 -9.42
CA VAL A 156 -8.66 23.21 -9.78
C VAL A 156 -7.37 24.01 -9.94
N LEU A 157 -7.36 24.91 -10.93
CA LEU A 157 -6.24 25.78 -11.28
C LEU A 157 -6.80 27.18 -11.56
N LYS A 158 -6.27 28.23 -10.92
CA LYS A 158 -6.53 29.62 -11.34
C LYS A 158 -5.68 29.95 -12.57
N ILE A 159 -6.26 30.64 -13.54
CA ILE A 159 -5.52 31.20 -14.69
C ILE A 159 -5.31 32.72 -14.54
N SER A 160 -4.35 33.27 -15.28
CA SER A 160 -3.88 34.67 -15.12
C SER A 160 -4.93 35.75 -15.44
N THR A 161 -6.07 35.39 -16.03
CA THR A 161 -7.20 36.29 -16.30
C THR A 161 -8.26 36.30 -15.17
N GLY A 162 -8.09 35.49 -14.12
CA GLY A 162 -8.97 35.44 -12.95
C GLY A 162 -10.04 34.34 -12.99
N GLU A 163 -10.19 33.63 -14.12
CA GLU A 163 -10.97 32.40 -14.18
C GLU A 163 -10.29 31.21 -13.49
N PHE A 164 -11.06 30.15 -13.27
CA PHE A 164 -10.58 28.86 -12.79
C PHE A 164 -10.83 27.77 -13.83
N VAL A 165 -9.92 26.82 -13.93
CA VAL A 165 -10.07 25.60 -14.72
C VAL A 165 -10.19 24.43 -13.76
N THR A 166 -11.15 23.54 -13.98
CA THR A 166 -11.26 22.27 -13.25
C THR A 166 -11.02 21.08 -14.16
N GLY A 167 -10.46 20.02 -13.60
CA GLY A 167 -10.34 18.68 -14.20
C GLY A 167 -11.11 17.66 -13.35
N SER A 168 -11.66 16.63 -13.98
CA SER A 168 -12.59 15.69 -13.34
C SER A 168 -12.41 14.26 -13.85
N SER A 169 -12.94 13.30 -13.08
CA SER A 169 -13.17 11.92 -13.52
C SER A 169 -14.30 11.76 -14.54
N ASP A 170 -14.92 12.85 -15.02
CA ASP A 170 -15.78 12.83 -16.23
C ASP A 170 -15.00 12.95 -17.55
N SER A 171 -13.67 12.84 -17.51
CA SER A 171 -12.70 13.03 -18.62
C SER A 171 -12.65 14.43 -19.25
N THR A 172 -13.41 15.40 -18.73
CA THR A 172 -13.41 16.78 -19.23
C THR A 172 -12.64 17.74 -18.35
N LEU A 173 -12.23 18.87 -18.95
CA LEU A 173 -11.94 20.08 -18.20
C LEU A 173 -13.09 21.09 -18.36
N LYS A 174 -13.21 22.04 -17.44
CA LYS A 174 -14.15 23.17 -17.55
C LYS A 174 -13.52 24.49 -17.14
N LEU A 175 -13.75 25.56 -17.91
CA LEU A 175 -13.32 26.93 -17.60
C LEU A 175 -14.47 27.70 -16.95
N TRP A 176 -14.21 28.37 -15.83
CA TRP A 176 -15.22 28.97 -14.96
C TRP A 176 -14.95 30.45 -14.69
N ARG A 177 -15.99 31.28 -14.88
CA ARG A 177 -16.05 32.64 -14.34
C ARG A 177 -17.13 32.68 -13.27
N GLY A 178 -16.72 32.52 -12.01
CA GLY A 178 -17.64 32.21 -10.91
C GLY A 178 -18.39 30.90 -11.20
N ARG A 179 -19.71 30.89 -11.03
CA ARG A 179 -20.57 29.72 -11.29
C ARG A 179 -20.87 29.46 -12.77
N THR A 180 -20.39 30.30 -13.69
CA THR A 180 -20.65 30.15 -15.12
C THR A 180 -19.50 29.38 -15.79
N CYS A 181 -19.80 28.17 -16.25
CA CYS A 181 -18.95 27.42 -17.18
C CYS A 181 -18.91 28.15 -18.52
N LEU A 182 -17.75 28.71 -18.88
CA LEU A 182 -17.51 29.39 -20.16
C LEU A 182 -17.17 28.39 -21.27
N HIS A 183 -16.50 27.29 -20.93
CA HIS A 183 -16.06 26.28 -21.90
C HIS A 183 -15.92 24.91 -21.25
N THR A 184 -16.14 23.83 -22.01
CA THR A 184 -15.83 22.45 -21.62
C THR A 184 -14.86 21.87 -22.64
N PHE A 185 -13.69 21.42 -22.18
CA PHE A 185 -12.64 20.83 -23.01
C PHE A 185 -12.85 19.31 -23.01
N VAL A 186 -12.84 18.70 -24.19
CA VAL A 186 -13.09 17.26 -24.41
C VAL A 186 -11.96 16.72 -25.29
N GLY A 187 -11.38 15.58 -24.94
CA GLY A 187 -10.27 14.97 -25.69
C GLY A 187 -9.23 14.19 -24.88
N HIS A 188 -9.34 14.19 -23.55
CA HIS A 188 -8.83 13.09 -22.73
C HIS A 188 -9.82 11.90 -22.77
N ALA A 189 -9.33 10.70 -22.49
CA ALA A 189 -10.11 9.45 -22.49
C ALA A 189 -10.45 8.94 -21.09
N ASP A 190 -9.80 9.49 -20.06
CA ASP A 190 -10.02 9.17 -18.65
C ASP A 190 -9.81 10.44 -17.77
N THR A 191 -9.79 10.25 -16.46
CA THR A 191 -9.73 11.22 -15.38
C THR A 191 -8.60 12.23 -15.53
N VAL A 192 -8.96 13.51 -15.63
CA VAL A 192 -8.00 14.62 -15.62
C VAL A 192 -7.62 14.97 -14.18
N ARG A 193 -6.38 14.67 -13.80
CA ARG A 193 -5.94 14.61 -12.40
C ARG A 193 -4.92 15.69 -12.02
N GLY A 194 -4.11 16.13 -12.98
CA GLY A 194 -3.17 17.26 -12.83
C GLY A 194 -3.51 18.41 -13.77
N LEU A 195 -3.26 19.64 -13.34
CA LEU A 195 -3.44 20.87 -14.12
C LEU A 195 -2.29 21.85 -13.83
N ALA A 196 -1.80 22.54 -14.86
CA ALA A 196 -0.83 23.64 -14.74
C ALA A 196 -1.05 24.73 -15.81
N LEU A 197 -0.42 25.89 -15.61
CA LEU A 197 -0.32 26.94 -16.63
C LEU A 197 0.98 26.75 -17.42
N MET A 198 0.92 26.82 -18.75
CA MET A 198 2.11 27.02 -19.59
C MET A 198 2.21 28.51 -19.96
N PRO A 199 3.18 29.27 -19.41
CA PRO A 199 3.24 30.73 -19.58
C PRO A 199 3.23 31.18 -21.05
N GLY A 200 2.20 31.93 -21.43
CA GLY A 200 2.03 32.45 -22.79
C GLY A 200 1.35 31.51 -23.80
N TYR A 201 1.12 30.24 -23.45
CA TYR A 201 0.54 29.23 -24.36
C TYR A 201 -0.86 28.78 -23.96
N GLY A 202 -1.10 28.47 -22.67
CA GLY A 202 -2.41 27.98 -22.22
C GLY A 202 -2.36 27.08 -20.99
N ILE A 203 -3.21 26.06 -20.98
CA ILE A 203 -3.42 25.13 -19.87
C ILE A 203 -2.78 23.78 -20.21
N LEU A 204 -2.01 23.21 -19.28
CA LEU A 204 -1.57 21.82 -19.32
C LEU A 204 -2.46 20.95 -18.46
N SER A 205 -2.74 19.73 -18.92
CA SER A 205 -3.48 18.72 -18.16
C SER A 205 -2.79 17.36 -18.21
N ALA A 206 -2.73 16.68 -17.07
CA ALA A 206 -2.27 15.31 -16.92
C ALA A 206 -3.47 14.40 -16.61
N SER A 207 -3.51 13.23 -17.26
CA SER A 207 -4.66 12.33 -17.22
C SER A 207 -4.27 10.89 -16.89
N HIS A 208 -5.26 10.16 -16.38
CA HIS A 208 -5.19 8.71 -16.18
C HIS A 208 -5.03 7.94 -17.51
N ASP A 209 -5.37 8.54 -18.66
CA ASP A 209 -5.17 7.94 -19.99
C ASP A 209 -3.70 7.88 -20.48
N GLY A 210 -2.72 8.15 -19.60
CA GLY A 210 -1.28 8.11 -19.92
C GLY A 210 -0.76 9.33 -20.70
N THR A 211 -1.63 10.27 -21.08
CA THR A 211 -1.26 11.44 -21.89
C THR A 211 -1.24 12.75 -21.08
N ILE A 212 -0.49 13.72 -21.60
CA ILE A 212 -0.51 15.11 -21.15
C ILE A 212 -0.88 15.98 -22.35
N LYS A 213 -1.84 16.90 -22.20
CA LYS A 213 -2.32 17.76 -23.29
C LYS A 213 -2.15 19.24 -22.95
N LEU A 214 -1.77 20.03 -23.95
CA LEU A 214 -1.72 21.50 -23.88
C LEU A 214 -2.94 22.06 -24.62
N TRP A 215 -3.69 22.94 -23.98
CA TRP A 215 -4.93 23.51 -24.48
C TRP A 215 -4.84 25.03 -24.58
N ALA A 216 -5.25 25.57 -25.73
CA ALA A 216 -5.64 26.97 -25.84
C ALA A 216 -6.91 27.21 -25.02
N LEU A 217 -7.08 28.42 -24.46
CA LEU A 217 -8.29 28.81 -23.70
C LEU A 217 -9.60 28.72 -24.52
N THR A 218 -9.50 28.55 -25.84
CA THR A 218 -10.60 28.35 -26.79
C THR A 218 -11.17 26.92 -26.83
N GLY A 219 -10.53 25.96 -26.14
CA GLY A 219 -10.89 24.53 -26.20
C GLY A 219 -10.00 23.68 -27.11
N GLN A 220 -9.14 24.31 -27.93
CA GLN A 220 -8.31 23.58 -28.90
C GLN A 220 -7.09 22.94 -28.24
N ILE A 221 -6.86 21.65 -28.50
CA ILE A 221 -5.59 20.97 -28.23
C ILE A 221 -4.51 21.56 -29.14
N LEU A 222 -3.46 22.11 -28.54
CA LEU A 222 -2.28 22.67 -29.22
C LEU A 222 -1.16 21.65 -29.37
N MET A 223 -1.03 20.74 -28.40
CA MET A 223 0.04 19.75 -28.32
C MET A 223 -0.40 18.58 -27.43
N GLU A 224 0.08 17.39 -27.74
CA GLU A 224 -0.15 16.17 -26.98
C GLU A 224 1.18 15.45 -26.75
N MET A 225 1.41 15.03 -25.52
CA MET A 225 2.63 14.39 -25.04
C MET A 225 2.26 12.99 -24.57
N ILE A 226 2.83 11.98 -25.24
CA ILE A 226 2.57 10.55 -25.04
C ILE A 226 3.92 9.89 -24.72
N GLY A 227 3.96 9.00 -23.72
CA GLY A 227 5.20 8.31 -23.33
C GLY A 227 5.35 7.98 -21.85
N HIS A 228 4.37 8.32 -21.00
CA HIS A 228 4.12 7.56 -19.78
C HIS A 228 3.42 6.25 -20.12
N THR A 229 3.64 5.20 -19.32
CA THR A 229 2.97 3.90 -19.51
C THR A 229 1.81 3.67 -18.54
N SER A 230 1.59 4.58 -17.57
CA SER A 230 0.51 4.50 -16.59
C SER A 230 -0.09 5.89 -16.31
N LEU A 231 -1.04 5.93 -15.38
CA LEU A 231 -1.78 7.12 -14.96
C LEU A 231 -0.84 8.30 -14.68
N VAL A 232 -1.09 9.47 -15.29
CA VAL A 232 -0.28 10.69 -15.07
C VAL A 232 -0.95 11.56 -14.02
N TYR A 233 -0.33 11.65 -12.84
CA TYR A 233 -0.90 12.32 -11.67
C TYR A 233 -0.65 13.83 -11.65
N SER A 234 0.44 14.28 -12.27
CA SER A 234 0.77 15.70 -12.29
C SER A 234 1.57 16.13 -13.51
N VAL A 235 1.45 17.43 -13.81
CA VAL A 235 2.21 18.18 -14.80
C VAL A 235 2.51 19.57 -14.23
N ASP A 236 3.65 20.14 -14.59
CA ASP A 236 3.96 21.55 -14.38
C ASP A 236 4.87 22.10 -15.49
N ALA A 237 4.96 23.43 -15.65
CA ALA A 237 5.77 24.05 -16.69
C ALA A 237 6.67 25.18 -16.19
N HIS A 238 7.94 25.12 -16.56
CA HIS A 238 8.89 26.19 -16.34
C HIS A 238 8.81 27.25 -17.46
N SER A 239 9.15 28.49 -17.12
CA SER A 239 9.16 29.63 -18.07
C SER A 239 10.13 29.48 -19.25
N SER A 240 11.03 28.49 -19.22
CA SER A 240 11.92 28.13 -20.34
C SER A 240 11.28 27.21 -21.39
N GLY A 241 10.00 26.85 -21.25
CA GLY A 241 9.31 25.92 -22.15
C GLY A 241 9.59 24.44 -21.84
N ILE A 242 10.27 24.13 -20.73
CA ILE A 242 10.32 22.77 -20.17
C ILE A 242 8.99 22.47 -19.47
N VAL A 243 8.45 21.29 -19.75
CA VAL A 243 7.33 20.70 -19.01
C VAL A 243 7.86 19.50 -18.22
N ALA A 244 7.41 19.34 -16.98
CA ALA A 244 7.69 18.19 -16.13
C ALA A 244 6.40 17.42 -15.84
N SER A 245 6.45 16.09 -15.71
CA SER A 245 5.29 15.27 -15.35
C SER A 245 5.66 14.09 -14.45
N GLY A 246 4.71 13.68 -13.59
CA GLY A 246 4.84 12.55 -12.67
C GLY A 246 3.70 11.54 -12.86
N SER A 247 4.04 10.25 -12.78
CA SER A 247 3.12 9.14 -13.05
C SER A 247 3.33 7.97 -12.09
N GLU A 248 2.32 7.10 -12.07
CA GLU A 248 2.37 5.77 -11.47
C GLU A 248 3.38 4.83 -12.12
N ASP A 249 3.82 5.09 -13.36
CA ASP A 249 4.91 4.33 -14.01
C ASP A 249 6.28 4.51 -13.32
N CYS A 250 6.31 5.30 -12.24
CA CYS A 250 7.46 5.63 -11.40
C CYS A 250 8.50 6.55 -12.08
N PHE A 251 8.14 7.22 -13.18
CA PHE A 251 9.02 8.21 -13.81
C PHE A 251 8.58 9.65 -13.54
N LEU A 252 9.57 10.51 -13.29
CA LEU A 252 9.54 11.90 -13.72
C LEU A 252 9.88 11.92 -15.22
N LYS A 253 9.04 12.52 -16.05
CA LYS A 253 9.37 12.81 -17.45
C LYS A 253 9.51 14.30 -17.68
N ILE A 254 10.47 14.65 -18.53
CA ILE A 254 10.85 16.03 -18.83
C ILE A 254 10.71 16.20 -20.33
N TRP A 255 9.93 17.19 -20.73
CA TRP A 255 9.48 17.38 -22.10
C TRP A 255 9.89 18.74 -22.64
N ARG A 256 10.12 18.79 -23.96
CA ARG A 256 10.29 20.03 -24.73
C ARG A 256 9.63 19.83 -26.09
N ASP A 257 8.87 20.82 -26.54
CA ASP A 257 8.22 20.84 -27.85
C ASP A 257 7.43 19.54 -28.16
N GLY A 258 6.74 18.99 -27.15
CA GLY A 258 5.94 17.77 -27.23
C GLY A 258 6.71 16.45 -27.07
N THR A 259 8.04 16.51 -27.06
CA THR A 259 8.92 15.33 -27.02
C THR A 259 9.50 15.12 -25.62
N CYS A 260 9.46 13.89 -25.10
CA CYS A 260 10.15 13.50 -23.87
C CYS A 260 11.67 13.53 -24.12
N ILE A 261 12.37 14.51 -23.54
CA ILE A 261 13.82 14.66 -23.66
C ILE A 261 14.60 13.93 -22.55
N GLN A 262 13.94 13.60 -21.43
CA GLN A 262 14.54 12.81 -20.34
C GLN A 262 13.44 12.08 -19.55
N SER A 263 13.75 10.86 -19.09
CA SER A 263 12.97 10.11 -18.10
C SER A 263 13.88 9.80 -16.90
N ILE A 264 13.38 10.04 -15.68
CA ILE A 264 14.09 9.83 -14.42
C ILE A 264 13.24 8.93 -13.52
N GLU A 265 13.71 7.70 -13.32
CA GLU A 265 12.99 6.69 -12.54
C GLU A 265 13.14 6.93 -11.03
N HIS A 266 12.08 6.66 -10.28
CA HIS A 266 11.99 6.78 -8.83
C HIS A 266 11.64 5.42 -8.20
N PRO A 267 11.99 5.18 -6.93
CA PRO A 267 11.64 3.95 -6.20
C PRO A 267 10.16 3.95 -5.73
N GLY A 268 9.24 4.34 -6.59
CA GLY A 268 7.82 4.53 -6.29
C GLY A 268 7.11 5.46 -7.26
N CYS A 269 5.78 5.57 -7.11
CA CYS A 269 4.94 6.49 -7.88
C CYS A 269 5.37 7.95 -7.67
N VAL A 270 5.31 8.78 -8.72
CA VAL A 270 5.54 10.22 -8.64
C VAL A 270 4.18 10.94 -8.64
N TRP A 271 3.70 11.32 -7.45
CA TRP A 271 2.36 11.89 -7.24
C TRP A 271 2.23 13.36 -7.65
N ASP A 272 3.29 14.15 -7.43
CA ASP A 272 3.32 15.55 -7.85
C ASP A 272 4.73 15.96 -8.27
N VAL A 273 4.78 16.91 -9.21
CA VAL A 273 6.01 17.52 -9.74
C VAL A 273 5.82 19.03 -9.83
N LYS A 274 6.81 19.83 -9.48
CA LYS A 274 6.75 21.30 -9.64
C LYS A 274 8.09 21.86 -10.14
N CYS A 275 8.02 22.86 -11.00
CA CYS A 275 9.17 23.61 -11.49
C CYS A 275 9.44 24.82 -10.58
N LEU A 276 10.67 24.96 -10.12
CA LEU A 276 11.14 26.12 -9.37
C LEU A 276 11.64 27.21 -10.33
N LYS A 277 11.62 28.48 -9.88
CA LYS A 277 12.02 29.64 -10.71
C LYS A 277 13.48 29.61 -11.21
N ASN A 278 14.33 28.83 -10.55
CA ASN A 278 15.74 28.64 -10.89
C ASN A 278 15.96 27.53 -11.95
N GLY A 279 14.88 26.90 -12.42
CA GLY A 279 14.89 25.80 -13.38
C GLY A 279 14.93 24.39 -12.78
N ASP A 280 15.09 24.26 -11.46
CA ASP A 280 15.09 22.96 -10.77
C ASP A 280 13.67 22.36 -10.72
N ILE A 281 13.56 21.04 -10.60
CA ILE A 281 12.29 20.30 -10.52
C ILE A 281 12.22 19.58 -9.17
N VAL A 282 11.12 19.75 -8.44
CA VAL A 282 10.81 19.00 -7.20
C VAL A 282 9.84 17.87 -7.55
N THR A 283 10.10 16.66 -7.03
CA THR A 283 9.20 15.50 -7.12
C THR A 283 8.76 15.02 -5.73
N ALA A 284 7.51 14.59 -5.62
CA ALA A 284 6.90 14.03 -4.41
C ALA A 284 6.40 12.61 -4.69
N CYS A 285 6.83 11.65 -3.87
CA CYS A 285 6.75 10.23 -4.20
C CYS A 285 6.07 9.38 -3.12
N SER A 286 5.68 8.15 -3.50
CA SER A 286 5.01 7.18 -2.62
C SER A 286 5.90 6.62 -1.50
N ASP A 287 7.21 6.81 -1.59
CA ASP A 287 8.23 6.34 -0.66
C ASP A 287 8.51 7.34 0.50
N GLY A 288 7.53 8.19 0.83
CA GLY A 288 7.66 9.25 1.83
C GLY A 288 8.71 10.33 1.51
N THR A 289 9.32 10.29 0.33
CA THR A 289 10.51 11.09 0.02
C THR A 289 10.24 12.15 -1.03
N VAL A 290 10.80 13.35 -0.82
CA VAL A 290 10.81 14.44 -1.80
C VAL A 290 12.21 14.52 -2.41
N ARG A 291 12.33 14.71 -3.72
CA ARG A 291 13.62 14.81 -4.42
C ARG A 291 13.68 16.06 -5.28
N ILE A 292 14.85 16.68 -5.36
CA ILE A 292 15.11 17.87 -6.15
C ILE A 292 16.10 17.54 -7.26
N TRP A 293 15.76 17.94 -8.48
CA TRP A 293 16.50 17.66 -9.70
C TRP A 293 16.98 18.96 -10.34
N THR A 294 18.27 19.05 -10.67
CA THR A 294 18.91 20.26 -11.18
C THR A 294 19.64 20.03 -12.50
N LEU A 295 19.78 21.11 -13.28
CA LEU A 295 20.72 21.22 -14.41
C LEU A 295 22.04 21.91 -14.01
N HIS A 296 22.13 22.49 -12.81
CA HIS A 296 23.29 23.25 -12.36
C HIS A 296 24.36 22.28 -11.84
N SER A 297 25.47 22.15 -12.57
CA SER A 297 26.50 21.13 -12.29
C SER A 297 27.23 21.30 -10.95
N ASP A 298 27.20 22.51 -10.38
CA ASP A 298 27.74 22.84 -9.06
C ASP A 298 26.74 22.60 -7.90
N SER A 299 25.55 22.10 -8.23
CA SER A 299 24.40 21.93 -7.32
C SER A 299 23.86 20.49 -7.31
N ILE A 300 24.57 19.57 -7.98
CA ILE A 300 24.35 18.12 -7.91
C ILE A 300 24.74 17.63 -6.50
N CYS A 301 24.03 16.66 -5.94
CA CYS A 301 24.40 16.08 -4.65
C CYS A 301 25.74 15.33 -4.71
N ASP A 302 26.32 15.06 -3.54
CA ASP A 302 27.60 14.35 -3.47
C ASP A 302 27.50 12.89 -3.98
N PRO A 303 28.64 12.24 -4.30
CA PRO A 303 28.62 10.89 -4.85
C PRO A 303 28.00 9.82 -3.94
N LEU A 304 27.96 10.01 -2.62
CA LEU A 304 27.37 9.06 -1.68
C LEU A 304 25.83 9.21 -1.66
N GLU A 305 25.31 10.44 -1.71
CA GLU A 305 23.88 10.70 -1.88
C GLU A 305 23.38 10.15 -3.24
N LEU A 306 24.19 10.24 -4.31
CA LEU A 306 23.93 9.60 -5.61
C LEU A 306 23.96 8.07 -5.57
N GLU A 307 24.97 7.47 -4.94
CA GLU A 307 25.11 6.01 -4.83
C GLU A 307 23.99 5.40 -3.98
N ALA A 308 23.62 6.06 -2.86
CA ALA A 308 22.51 5.63 -2.02
C ALA A 308 21.17 5.64 -2.77
N PHE A 309 20.91 6.66 -3.60
CA PHE A 309 19.73 6.67 -4.47
C PHE A 309 19.76 5.58 -5.54
N GLY A 310 20.93 5.31 -6.14
CA GLY A 310 21.11 4.19 -7.07
C GLY A 310 20.86 2.82 -6.41
N LEU A 311 21.31 2.64 -5.17
CA LEU A 311 21.08 1.44 -4.38
C LEU A 311 19.58 1.27 -4.07
N GLU A 312 18.92 2.32 -3.57
CA GLU A 312 17.48 2.35 -3.30
C GLU A 312 16.65 1.97 -4.52
N LEU A 313 16.96 2.55 -5.69
CA LEU A 313 16.31 2.22 -6.95
C LEU A 313 16.58 0.77 -7.40
N SER A 314 17.78 0.23 -7.17
CA SER A 314 18.10 -1.16 -7.52
C SER A 314 17.41 -2.18 -6.60
N GLN A 315 17.29 -1.87 -5.30
CA GLN A 315 16.52 -2.67 -4.34
C GLN A 315 15.03 -2.67 -4.70
N TYR A 316 14.46 -1.51 -5.00
CA TYR A 316 13.07 -1.38 -5.44
C TYR A 316 12.80 -2.12 -6.77
N LYS A 317 13.74 -2.08 -7.73
CA LYS A 317 13.66 -2.90 -8.96
C LYS A 317 13.73 -4.40 -8.70
N THR A 318 14.42 -4.82 -7.64
CA THR A 318 14.56 -6.23 -7.27
C THR A 318 13.34 -6.75 -6.50
N SER A 319 12.61 -5.86 -5.80
CA SER A 319 11.34 -6.20 -5.13
C SER A 319 10.10 -6.08 -6.03
N ARG A 320 10.18 -5.41 -7.19
CA ARG A 320 9.12 -5.46 -8.22
C ARG A 320 8.93 -6.89 -8.72
N LYS A 321 7.67 -7.34 -8.79
CA LYS A 321 7.29 -8.61 -9.43
C LYS A 321 7.73 -8.62 -10.90
N LYS A 322 8.31 -9.75 -11.32
CA LYS A 322 8.38 -10.14 -12.74
C LYS A 322 7.18 -11.01 -13.10
N VAL A 323 6.81 -11.01 -14.37
CA VAL A 323 5.66 -11.74 -14.89
C VAL A 323 5.97 -12.34 -16.26
N GLY A 324 5.99 -13.67 -16.34
CA GLY A 324 6.30 -14.42 -17.56
C GLY A 324 7.75 -14.27 -18.04
N GLY A 325 8.68 -13.93 -17.14
CA GLY A 325 10.07 -13.56 -17.45
C GLY A 325 10.27 -12.09 -17.86
N TYR A 326 9.18 -11.33 -18.03
CA TYR A 326 9.22 -9.90 -18.35
C TYR A 326 9.16 -9.05 -17.07
N ASN A 327 9.74 -7.85 -17.10
CA ASN A 327 9.47 -6.89 -16.04
C ASN A 327 8.03 -6.39 -16.20
N LEU A 328 7.24 -6.41 -15.12
CA LEU A 328 5.85 -5.98 -15.12
C LEU A 328 5.63 -4.60 -15.78
N MET A 329 6.53 -3.64 -15.51
CA MET A 329 6.43 -2.27 -16.02
C MET A 329 6.73 -2.11 -17.52
N ASP A 330 7.40 -3.10 -18.14
CA ASP A 330 7.72 -3.10 -19.57
C ASP A 330 6.59 -3.71 -20.42
N LEU A 331 5.56 -4.30 -19.77
CA LEU A 331 4.37 -4.79 -20.44
C LEU A 331 3.48 -3.61 -20.89
N PRO A 332 2.93 -3.64 -22.12
CA PRO A 332 2.01 -2.60 -22.58
C PRO A 332 0.70 -2.64 -21.79
N GLY A 333 0.03 -1.50 -21.64
CA GLY A 333 -1.21 -1.41 -20.87
C GLY A 333 -2.45 -1.85 -21.67
N LEU A 334 -3.61 -1.67 -21.06
CA LEU A 334 -4.92 -2.05 -21.62
C LEU A 334 -5.22 -1.38 -22.98
N GLU A 335 -4.62 -0.22 -23.27
CA GLU A 335 -4.70 0.46 -24.56
C GLU A 335 -4.21 -0.41 -25.73
N ALA A 336 -3.24 -1.30 -25.50
CA ALA A 336 -2.74 -2.20 -26.54
C ALA A 336 -3.78 -3.25 -26.99
N LEU A 337 -4.86 -3.47 -26.24
CA LEU A 337 -5.99 -4.31 -26.66
C LEU A 337 -6.91 -3.60 -27.67
N GLN A 338 -6.86 -2.27 -27.79
CA GLN A 338 -7.66 -1.53 -28.78
C GLN A 338 -7.21 -1.83 -30.22
N VAL A 339 -5.97 -2.30 -30.42
CA VAL A 339 -5.47 -2.75 -31.73
C VAL A 339 -5.95 -4.19 -32.01
N PRO A 340 -6.75 -4.43 -33.06
CA PRO A 340 -7.23 -5.77 -33.42
C PRO A 340 -6.10 -6.77 -33.66
N GLY A 341 -6.36 -8.05 -33.40
CA GLY A 341 -5.44 -9.12 -33.76
C GLY A 341 -5.45 -9.40 -35.26
N THR A 342 -4.31 -9.87 -35.77
CA THR A 342 -4.10 -10.15 -37.20
C THR A 342 -4.48 -11.59 -37.59
N LYS A 343 -4.58 -12.49 -36.60
CA LYS A 343 -4.86 -13.93 -36.76
C LYS A 343 -5.59 -14.47 -35.53
N ASP A 344 -6.45 -15.46 -35.75
CA ASP A 344 -7.16 -16.17 -34.69
C ASP A 344 -6.19 -16.85 -33.73
N GLY A 345 -6.41 -16.71 -32.43
CA GLY A 345 -5.52 -17.23 -31.39
C GLY A 345 -4.19 -16.46 -31.23
N GLN A 346 -3.99 -15.32 -31.91
CA GLN A 346 -2.85 -14.44 -31.62
C GLN A 346 -2.90 -14.00 -30.16
N THR A 347 -1.77 -14.09 -29.44
CA THR A 347 -1.69 -13.67 -28.04
C THR A 347 -1.07 -12.27 -27.86
N LYS A 348 -1.41 -11.63 -26.73
CA LYS A 348 -0.75 -10.45 -26.16
C LYS A 348 -0.58 -10.66 -24.65
N VAL A 349 0.42 -10.01 -24.07
CA VAL A 349 0.55 -9.84 -22.61
C VAL A 349 0.36 -8.36 -22.30
N ILE A 350 -0.46 -8.07 -21.30
CA ILE A 350 -0.97 -6.73 -20.96
C ILE A 350 -0.76 -6.46 -19.47
N ARG A 351 -0.37 -5.25 -19.09
CA ARG A 351 -0.33 -4.83 -17.69
C ARG A 351 -1.74 -4.44 -17.20
N GLU A 352 -2.22 -5.11 -16.16
CA GLU A 352 -3.41 -4.76 -15.39
C GLU A 352 -2.98 -4.47 -13.95
N GLY A 353 -2.71 -3.20 -13.64
CA GLY A 353 -2.16 -2.80 -12.35
C GLY A 353 -0.84 -3.50 -12.03
N ASP A 354 -0.79 -4.23 -10.90
CA ASP A 354 0.38 -4.98 -10.44
C ASP A 354 0.56 -6.37 -11.09
N ASN A 355 -0.29 -6.74 -12.06
CA ASN A 355 -0.30 -8.06 -12.70
C ASN A 355 -0.08 -7.96 -14.22
N GLY A 356 0.57 -8.98 -14.80
CA GLY A 356 0.66 -9.16 -16.25
C GLY A 356 -0.32 -10.25 -16.70
N VAL A 357 -1.10 -9.96 -17.74
CA VAL A 357 -2.27 -10.76 -18.13
C VAL A 357 -2.19 -11.18 -19.59
N ALA A 358 -2.41 -12.47 -19.85
CA ALA A 358 -2.48 -13.02 -21.19
C ALA A 358 -3.87 -12.83 -21.82
N TYR A 359 -3.91 -12.36 -23.06
CA TYR A 359 -5.11 -12.21 -23.89
C TYR A 359 -4.94 -12.95 -25.23
N SER A 360 -6.04 -13.48 -25.77
CA SER A 360 -6.11 -14.16 -27.07
C SER A 360 -7.05 -13.41 -28.03
N TRP A 361 -6.69 -13.29 -29.30
CA TRP A 361 -7.57 -12.70 -30.30
C TRP A 361 -8.60 -13.71 -30.82
N ASN A 362 -9.89 -13.34 -30.69
CA ASN A 362 -11.02 -14.07 -31.22
C ASN A 362 -11.54 -13.35 -32.47
N SER A 363 -11.25 -13.91 -33.65
CA SER A 363 -11.57 -13.32 -34.95
C SER A 363 -13.03 -13.47 -35.34
N LYS A 364 -13.80 -14.33 -34.65
CA LYS A 364 -15.24 -14.51 -34.88
C LYS A 364 -16.05 -13.43 -34.18
N GLU A 365 -15.64 -13.05 -32.98
CA GLU A 365 -16.27 -12.00 -32.18
C GLU A 365 -15.54 -10.65 -32.26
N TYR A 366 -14.42 -10.60 -32.97
CA TYR A 366 -13.60 -9.41 -33.25
C TYR A 366 -13.11 -8.68 -31.98
N LYS A 367 -12.70 -9.46 -30.97
CA LYS A 367 -12.33 -8.99 -29.64
C LYS A 367 -11.12 -9.76 -29.08
N TRP A 368 -10.53 -9.24 -28.00
CA TRP A 368 -9.55 -9.98 -27.19
C TRP A 368 -10.25 -10.67 -26.02
N ASP A 369 -10.14 -12.00 -25.92
CA ASP A 369 -10.60 -12.80 -24.78
C ASP A 369 -9.45 -12.93 -23.75
N LYS A 370 -9.72 -12.66 -22.46
CA LYS A 370 -8.75 -12.81 -21.37
C LYS A 370 -8.49 -14.30 -21.11
N ILE A 371 -7.23 -14.73 -21.22
CA ILE A 371 -6.81 -16.12 -20.99
C ILE A 371 -6.61 -16.37 -19.49
N GLY A 372 -5.92 -15.45 -18.83
CA GLY A 372 -5.56 -15.57 -17.41
C GLY A 372 -4.40 -14.65 -17.02
N GLU A 373 -4.15 -14.53 -15.73
CA GLU A 373 -2.96 -13.86 -15.22
C GLU A 373 -1.73 -14.73 -15.45
N ILE A 374 -0.61 -14.13 -15.86
CA ILE A 374 0.68 -14.79 -15.93
C ILE A 374 1.37 -14.60 -14.57
N VAL A 375 2.10 -15.61 -14.12
CA VAL A 375 2.93 -15.59 -12.91
C VAL A 375 4.33 -16.03 -13.32
N ASP A 376 5.38 -15.45 -12.71
CA ASP A 376 6.74 -15.95 -12.90
C ASP A 376 6.90 -17.34 -12.29
N GLY A 377 7.45 -18.27 -13.06
CA GLY A 377 8.18 -19.40 -12.48
C GLY A 377 9.51 -18.92 -11.89
N PRO A 378 10.15 -19.69 -10.98
CA PRO A 378 11.43 -19.31 -10.38
C PRO A 378 12.51 -19.11 -11.46
N GLY A 379 12.92 -17.85 -11.68
CA GLY A 379 13.67 -17.44 -12.86
C GLY A 379 15.13 -17.91 -12.94
N GLU A 380 15.70 -17.81 -14.14
CA GLU A 380 16.99 -18.38 -14.59
C GLU A 380 18.27 -17.86 -13.90
N GLY A 381 18.18 -17.18 -12.75
CA GLY A 381 19.34 -16.78 -11.93
C GLY A 381 19.84 -17.88 -10.96
N ALA A 382 19.19 -19.04 -10.95
CA ALA A 382 19.43 -20.12 -9.99
C ALA A 382 20.65 -21.00 -10.34
N SER A 383 21.83 -20.58 -9.90
CA SER A 383 22.98 -21.48 -9.67
C SER A 383 23.62 -21.11 -8.33
N ASN A 384 23.93 -22.11 -7.50
CA ASN A 384 24.25 -21.98 -6.06
C ASN A 384 23.04 -21.65 -5.17
N GLN A 385 21.95 -22.42 -5.30
CA GLN A 385 20.91 -22.42 -4.27
C GLN A 385 21.37 -23.25 -3.07
N VAL A 386 20.99 -22.82 -1.86
CA VAL A 386 21.35 -23.51 -0.60
C VAL A 386 20.07 -24.00 0.07
N LEU A 387 20.04 -25.28 0.45
CA LEU A 387 19.00 -25.89 1.27
C LEU A 387 19.67 -26.59 2.45
N ASP A 388 19.19 -26.33 3.67
CA ASP A 388 19.69 -26.91 4.93
C ASP A 388 21.23 -26.83 5.10
N GLY A 389 21.81 -25.71 4.64
CA GLY A 389 23.26 -25.46 4.69
C GLY A 389 24.09 -26.20 3.63
N THR A 390 23.46 -26.96 2.74
CA THR A 390 24.11 -27.68 1.62
C THR A 390 23.85 -26.94 0.31
N HIS A 391 24.89 -26.80 -0.52
CA HIS A 391 24.78 -26.21 -1.86
C HIS A 391 24.25 -27.23 -2.87
N TYR A 392 23.37 -26.76 -3.76
CA TYR A 392 22.86 -27.53 -4.89
C TYR A 392 22.89 -26.68 -6.18
N ASP A 393 23.04 -27.34 -7.33
CA ASP A 393 22.83 -26.67 -8.64
C ASP A 393 21.40 -26.11 -8.72
N TYR A 394 20.41 -26.89 -8.29
CA TYR A 394 18.99 -26.52 -8.26
C TYR A 394 18.32 -26.95 -6.95
N VAL A 395 17.35 -26.16 -6.49
CA VAL A 395 16.39 -26.52 -5.45
C VAL A 395 15.00 -26.14 -5.95
N PHE A 396 14.27 -27.12 -6.49
CA PHE A 396 12.96 -26.90 -7.10
C PHE A 396 11.87 -26.71 -6.05
N ASP A 397 10.93 -25.81 -6.34
CA ASP A 397 9.66 -25.71 -5.64
C ASP A 397 8.66 -26.70 -6.27
N VAL A 398 8.35 -27.77 -5.54
CA VAL A 398 7.42 -28.81 -5.98
C VAL A 398 6.10 -28.65 -5.25
N ASP A 399 5.09 -28.20 -5.97
CA ASP A 399 3.69 -28.30 -5.56
C ASP A 399 3.18 -29.72 -5.82
N ILE A 400 2.38 -30.24 -4.90
CA ILE A 400 1.86 -31.62 -4.86
C ILE A 400 0.32 -31.60 -4.94
N GLY A 401 -0.32 -30.42 -4.86
CA GLY A 401 -1.75 -30.20 -5.04
C GLY A 401 -2.47 -29.59 -3.84
N ASP A 402 -3.60 -28.93 -4.13
CA ASP A 402 -4.63 -28.39 -3.23
C ASP A 402 -4.27 -28.27 -1.72
N GLY A 403 -3.42 -27.29 -1.40
CA GLY A 403 -3.28 -26.75 -0.05
C GLY A 403 -2.15 -27.33 0.81
N GLU A 404 -1.38 -28.29 0.31
CA GLU A 404 -0.12 -28.68 0.92
C GLU A 404 0.93 -27.55 0.81
N PRO A 405 1.89 -27.43 1.75
CA PRO A 405 3.02 -26.52 1.60
C PRO A 405 3.88 -26.91 0.39
N ILE A 406 4.33 -25.93 -0.40
CA ILE A 406 5.29 -26.13 -1.49
C ILE A 406 6.57 -26.74 -0.91
N ARG A 407 7.02 -27.86 -1.49
CA ARG A 407 8.12 -28.67 -0.94
C ARG A 407 9.40 -28.50 -1.76
N LYS A 408 10.53 -28.34 -1.07
CA LYS A 408 11.83 -28.10 -1.72
C LYS A 408 12.48 -29.42 -2.15
N LEU A 409 12.78 -29.57 -3.44
CA LEU A 409 13.48 -30.72 -4.01
C LEU A 409 14.90 -30.32 -4.44
N PRO A 410 15.95 -30.66 -3.67
CA PRO A 410 17.33 -30.38 -4.04
C PRO A 410 17.88 -31.37 -5.08
N TYR A 411 18.59 -30.89 -6.09
CA TYR A 411 19.13 -31.70 -7.18
C TYR A 411 20.43 -31.09 -7.77
N ASN A 412 21.49 -31.89 -7.92
CA ASN A 412 22.67 -31.52 -8.71
C ASN A 412 22.64 -32.16 -10.09
N ARG A 413 23.24 -31.50 -11.09
CA ARG A 413 23.38 -32.01 -12.47
C ARG A 413 24.12 -33.34 -12.57
N THR A 414 24.90 -33.70 -11.54
CA THR A 414 25.61 -34.98 -11.41
C THR A 414 24.77 -36.10 -10.80
N ASP A 415 23.63 -35.78 -10.19
CA ASP A 415 22.83 -36.74 -9.44
C ASP A 415 21.90 -37.53 -10.39
N ASN A 416 21.65 -38.79 -10.06
CA ASN A 416 20.68 -39.61 -10.80
C ASN A 416 19.24 -39.19 -10.45
N PRO A 417 18.42 -38.67 -11.40
CA PRO A 417 17.08 -38.17 -11.11
C PRO A 417 16.18 -39.20 -10.43
N TYR A 418 16.28 -40.48 -10.78
CA TYR A 418 15.48 -41.55 -10.16
C TYR A 418 15.84 -41.75 -8.68
N ALA A 419 17.13 -41.70 -8.34
CA ALA A 419 17.59 -41.87 -6.96
C ALA A 419 17.25 -40.65 -6.09
N VAL A 420 17.29 -39.44 -6.67
CA VAL A 420 16.87 -38.21 -5.97
C VAL A 420 15.36 -38.21 -5.75
N ALA A 421 14.56 -38.54 -6.77
CA ALA A 421 13.11 -38.65 -6.65
C ALA A 421 12.70 -39.68 -5.59
N ASP A 422 13.34 -40.86 -5.55
CA ASP A 422 13.11 -41.88 -4.51
C ASP A 422 13.45 -41.38 -3.11
N LYS A 423 14.65 -40.82 -2.94
CA LYS A 423 15.12 -40.33 -1.65
C LYS A 423 14.23 -39.21 -1.13
N TRP A 424 13.86 -38.27 -1.99
CA TRP A 424 13.00 -37.13 -1.66
C TRP A 424 11.57 -37.58 -1.31
N LEU A 425 10.94 -38.42 -2.13
CA LEU A 425 9.60 -38.96 -1.83
C LEU A 425 9.59 -39.71 -0.49
N LEU A 426 10.65 -40.46 -0.14
CA LEU A 426 10.77 -41.13 1.14
C LEU A 426 11.00 -40.17 2.31
N GLN A 427 11.82 -39.13 2.16
CA GLN A 427 12.02 -38.10 3.18
C GLN A 427 10.73 -37.31 3.46
N GLU A 428 10.01 -36.94 2.40
CA GLU A 428 8.75 -36.21 2.46
C GLU A 428 7.52 -37.06 2.84
N SER A 429 7.72 -38.37 3.06
CA SER A 429 6.67 -39.36 3.39
C SER A 429 5.57 -39.49 2.33
N LEU A 430 5.95 -39.34 1.06
CA LEU A 430 5.06 -39.35 -0.11
C LEU A 430 5.03 -40.72 -0.81
N PRO A 431 3.92 -41.08 -1.49
CA PRO A 431 3.82 -42.32 -2.25
C PRO A 431 4.85 -42.43 -3.40
N LEU A 432 5.62 -43.52 -3.40
CA LEU A 432 6.58 -43.85 -4.48
C LEU A 432 5.94 -44.01 -5.88
N SER A 433 4.62 -44.07 -5.98
CA SER A 433 3.90 -43.99 -7.26
C SER A 433 4.15 -42.68 -8.01
N TYR A 434 4.50 -41.59 -7.31
CA TYR A 434 4.84 -40.31 -7.94
C TYR A 434 6.27 -40.27 -8.54
N ARG A 435 7.11 -41.31 -8.33
CA ARG A 435 8.50 -41.37 -8.79
C ARG A 435 8.69 -40.88 -10.23
N GLN A 436 7.91 -41.41 -11.18
CA GLN A 436 8.10 -41.07 -12.59
C GLN A 436 7.74 -39.61 -12.88
N GLN A 437 6.64 -39.10 -12.30
CA GLN A 437 6.23 -37.70 -12.45
C GLN A 437 7.28 -36.73 -11.89
N ILE A 438 7.91 -37.06 -10.76
CA ILE A 438 8.99 -36.26 -10.17
C ILE A 438 10.27 -36.34 -11.02
N VAL A 439 10.60 -37.51 -11.59
CA VAL A 439 11.74 -37.65 -12.52
C VAL A 439 11.53 -36.85 -13.80
N ASP A 440 10.35 -36.94 -14.41
CA ASP A 440 9.99 -36.21 -15.62
C ASP A 440 10.05 -34.69 -15.37
N PHE A 441 9.57 -34.24 -14.20
CA PHE A 441 9.69 -32.86 -13.73
C PHE A 441 11.15 -32.41 -13.56
N ILE A 442 12.02 -33.21 -12.93
CA ILE A 442 13.46 -32.89 -12.80
C ILE A 442 14.11 -32.77 -14.19
N LEU A 443 13.89 -33.75 -15.07
CA LEU A 443 14.46 -33.73 -16.43
C LEU A 443 13.97 -32.52 -17.25
N GLN A 444 12.67 -32.21 -17.16
CA GLN A 444 12.07 -31.05 -17.85
C GLN A 444 12.66 -29.71 -17.38
N ASN A 445 12.83 -29.51 -16.07
CA ASN A 445 13.31 -28.24 -15.52
C ASN A 445 14.85 -28.11 -15.53
N THR A 446 15.60 -29.21 -15.64
CA THR A 446 17.07 -29.20 -15.72
C THR A 446 17.62 -29.14 -17.15
N GLY A 447 16.78 -29.46 -18.15
CA GLY A 447 17.15 -29.52 -19.56
C GLY A 447 17.91 -30.78 -19.98
N GLN A 448 18.13 -31.74 -19.08
CA GLN A 448 18.78 -33.01 -19.41
C GLN A 448 17.84 -33.93 -20.19
N ARG A 449 18.32 -34.52 -21.30
CA ARG A 449 17.49 -35.38 -22.18
C ARG A 449 17.99 -36.81 -22.38
N ASP A 450 19.23 -37.11 -22.02
CA ASP A 450 19.82 -38.44 -22.03
C ASP A 450 20.67 -38.63 -20.75
N PHE A 451 20.58 -39.79 -20.10
CA PHE A 451 21.31 -40.10 -18.86
C PHE A 451 21.86 -41.52 -18.89
N SER A 452 23.11 -41.71 -18.45
CA SER A 452 23.80 -43.01 -18.41
C SER A 452 24.56 -43.17 -17.08
N ILE A 453 24.39 -44.32 -16.42
CA ILE A 453 24.80 -44.55 -15.03
C ILE A 453 26.29 -44.97 -14.92
N ASP A 454 27.05 -44.30 -14.04
CA ASP A 454 28.31 -44.84 -13.50
C ASP A 454 28.01 -45.75 -12.26
N PRO A 455 28.54 -47.00 -12.18
CA PRO A 455 28.19 -47.91 -11.09
C PRO A 455 28.88 -47.71 -9.72
N THR A 456 29.74 -46.69 -9.52
CA THR A 456 30.84 -46.80 -8.52
C THR A 456 30.75 -46.01 -7.20
N PHE A 457 29.76 -45.12 -6.99
CA PHE A 457 29.77 -44.20 -5.83
C PHE A 457 29.25 -44.80 -4.49
N ARG A 458 29.69 -44.23 -3.34
CA ARG A 458 29.36 -44.69 -1.98
C ARG A 458 29.20 -43.54 -0.96
N ASP A 459 28.42 -43.80 0.09
CA ASP A 459 27.98 -42.87 1.14
C ASP A 459 28.99 -42.66 2.30
N PRO A 460 29.28 -41.42 2.75
CA PRO A 460 30.28 -41.10 3.78
C PRO A 460 29.75 -40.59 5.14
N TYR A 461 28.65 -41.11 5.70
CA TYR A 461 28.24 -40.78 7.09
C TYR A 461 29.09 -41.47 8.17
N THR A 462 30.28 -40.93 8.54
CA THR A 462 30.91 -41.12 9.90
C THR A 462 32.20 -40.29 10.16
N GLY A 463 32.13 -39.28 11.05
CA GLY A 463 33.29 -38.62 11.73
C GLY A 463 34.09 -37.58 10.92
N SER A 464 34.81 -36.61 11.52
CA SER A 464 34.98 -36.24 12.95
C SER A 464 35.52 -34.79 13.14
N ASN A 465 35.43 -34.25 14.37
CA ASN A 465 35.56 -32.82 14.78
C ASN A 465 36.95 -32.12 14.61
N ALA A 466 36.98 -30.75 14.56
CA ALA A 466 37.84 -29.89 15.44
C ALA A 466 37.73 -28.32 15.27
N TYR A 467 37.16 -27.63 16.29
CA TYR A 467 37.63 -26.43 17.04
C TYR A 467 38.13 -25.07 16.38
N VAL A 468 38.39 -24.05 17.25
CA VAL A 468 38.58 -22.57 17.00
C VAL A 468 39.68 -22.00 17.97
N PRO A 469 39.83 -20.71 18.44
CA PRO A 469 39.27 -19.36 18.14
C PRO A 469 40.33 -18.22 17.92
N GLY A 470 39.95 -16.92 17.92
CA GLY A 470 40.86 -15.76 18.08
C GLY A 470 40.26 -14.35 17.82
N GLU A 471 40.48 -13.37 18.73
CA GLU A 471 39.89 -11.99 18.78
C GLU A 471 40.93 -11.00 19.39
N PRO A 472 40.71 -9.66 19.64
CA PRO A 472 39.62 -8.72 19.29
C PRO A 472 40.10 -7.31 18.81
N SER A 473 39.18 -6.33 18.70
CA SER A 473 39.48 -4.90 19.02
C SER A 473 38.21 -4.12 19.45
N ILE A 474 38.37 -3.03 20.22
CA ILE A 474 37.29 -2.28 20.89
C ILE A 474 37.34 -0.80 20.49
N SER A 475 36.20 -0.12 20.41
CA SER A 475 36.11 1.34 20.60
C SER A 475 34.84 1.72 21.39
N GLN A 476 34.88 2.84 22.10
CA GLN A 476 33.76 3.38 22.88
C GLN A 476 33.26 4.69 22.25
N GLY A 477 31.94 4.92 22.28
CA GLY A 477 31.30 6.15 21.81
C GLY A 477 30.24 6.64 22.80
N VAL A 478 30.13 7.96 22.96
CA VAL A 478 29.28 8.65 23.96
C VAL A 478 27.80 8.30 23.78
N GLY A 479 27.09 8.11 24.90
CA GLY A 479 25.72 7.58 24.92
C GLY A 479 24.67 8.47 24.22
N THR A 480 24.14 7.96 23.11
CA THR A 480 22.79 8.29 22.63
C THR A 480 21.73 7.57 23.49
N ALA A 481 20.47 7.99 23.38
CA ALA A 481 19.35 7.19 23.90
C ALA A 481 19.34 5.78 23.24
N PRO A 482 18.87 4.73 23.94
CA PRO A 482 18.88 3.37 23.41
C PRO A 482 18.03 3.25 22.14
N SER A 483 18.67 2.93 21.02
CA SER A 483 18.01 2.60 19.76
C SER A 483 17.59 1.12 19.78
N PHE A 484 16.32 0.86 20.07
CA PHE A 484 15.71 -0.46 19.92
C PHE A 484 15.47 -0.77 18.42
N LYS A 485 15.54 -2.04 18.02
CA LYS A 485 15.38 -2.46 16.62
C LYS A 485 13.92 -2.71 16.22
N HIS A 486 13.13 -3.29 17.12
CA HIS A 486 11.77 -3.80 16.82
C HIS A 486 10.65 -3.15 17.65
N ILE A 487 10.98 -2.34 18.65
CA ILE A 487 10.02 -1.67 19.54
C ILE A 487 10.26 -0.15 19.64
N PRO A 488 9.23 0.69 19.83
CA PRO A 488 7.81 0.32 19.93
C PRO A 488 7.20 0.09 18.55
N LYS A 489 6.17 -0.76 18.46
CA LYS A 489 5.33 -0.80 17.25
C LYS A 489 4.59 0.53 17.11
N VAL A 490 4.74 1.17 15.96
CA VAL A 490 3.94 2.33 15.54
C VAL A 490 2.96 1.87 14.45
N GLY A 491 1.70 2.30 14.54
CA GLY A 491 0.62 1.95 13.61
C GLY A 491 0.14 0.49 13.70
N MET A 492 -0.93 0.18 12.97
CA MET A 492 -1.62 -1.12 13.01
C MET A 492 -1.18 -2.07 11.89
N LEU A 493 -1.55 -3.35 11.99
CA LEU A 493 -1.36 -4.39 10.96
C LEU A 493 -2.71 -4.94 10.48
N PHE A 494 -2.79 -5.41 9.24
CA PHE A 494 -4.04 -5.82 8.58
C PHE A 494 -3.89 -7.12 7.76
N PHE A 495 -5.02 -7.68 7.32
CA PHE A 495 -5.12 -8.84 6.43
C PHE A 495 -5.98 -8.49 5.20
N ASP A 496 -5.33 -7.92 4.18
CA ASP A 496 -5.91 -7.36 2.94
C ASP A 496 -5.97 -8.33 1.75
N SER A 497 -5.24 -9.44 1.81
CA SER A 497 -5.17 -10.41 0.72
C SER A 497 -6.35 -11.40 0.77
N ALA A 498 -7.08 -11.58 -0.34
CA ALA A 498 -8.24 -12.48 -0.41
C ALA A 498 -8.45 -13.11 -1.80
N GLN A 499 -8.72 -14.41 -1.83
CA GLN A 499 -9.04 -15.15 -3.07
C GLN A 499 -10.55 -15.11 -3.34
N LEU A 500 -11.04 -13.93 -3.75
CA LEU A 500 -12.49 -13.62 -3.82
C LEU A 500 -13.29 -14.59 -4.68
N ASP A 501 -12.75 -15.11 -5.78
CA ASP A 501 -13.46 -16.11 -6.60
C ASP A 501 -13.57 -17.48 -5.89
N GLY A 502 -12.55 -17.87 -5.13
CA GLY A 502 -12.59 -19.06 -4.28
C GLY A 502 -13.62 -18.92 -3.14
N ILE A 503 -13.73 -17.72 -2.57
CA ILE A 503 -14.72 -17.39 -1.54
C ILE A 503 -16.16 -17.46 -2.13
N LEU A 504 -16.40 -16.82 -3.29
CA LEU A 504 -17.69 -16.91 -3.99
C LEU A 504 -18.05 -18.33 -4.42
N LYS A 505 -17.07 -19.12 -4.89
CA LYS A 505 -17.25 -20.54 -5.19
C LYS A 505 -17.69 -21.31 -3.94
N LYS A 506 -17.04 -21.09 -2.80
CA LYS A 506 -17.39 -21.75 -1.52
C LYS A 506 -18.80 -21.39 -1.04
N ILE A 507 -19.20 -20.13 -1.17
CA ILE A 507 -20.59 -19.69 -0.91
C ILE A 507 -21.56 -20.38 -1.86
N SER A 508 -21.22 -20.50 -3.14
CA SER A 508 -22.08 -21.15 -4.15
C SER A 508 -22.25 -22.66 -3.91
N GLU A 509 -21.19 -23.33 -3.44
CA GLU A 509 -21.23 -24.73 -2.99
C GLU A 509 -22.16 -24.92 -1.77
N PHE A 510 -22.00 -24.10 -0.73
CA PHE A 510 -22.87 -24.15 0.46
C PHE A 510 -24.32 -23.79 0.12
N ASN A 511 -24.55 -22.80 -0.75
CA ASN A 511 -25.89 -22.47 -1.22
C ASN A 511 -26.56 -23.63 -1.95
N SER A 512 -25.80 -24.34 -2.79
CA SER A 512 -26.28 -25.50 -3.52
C SER A 512 -26.69 -26.64 -2.58
N ALA A 513 -25.92 -26.88 -1.51
CA ALA A 513 -26.27 -27.84 -0.47
C ALA A 513 -27.58 -27.44 0.25
N LEU A 514 -27.68 -26.21 0.74
CA LEU A 514 -28.89 -25.69 1.40
C LEU A 514 -30.13 -25.78 0.50
N ALA A 515 -30.00 -25.53 -0.80
CA ALA A 515 -31.10 -25.63 -1.76
C ALA A 515 -31.64 -27.07 -1.98
N THR A 516 -30.86 -28.08 -1.58
CA THR A 516 -31.21 -29.52 -1.65
C THR A 516 -31.64 -30.13 -0.32
N ASP A 517 -31.42 -29.45 0.80
CA ASP A 517 -31.71 -29.93 2.15
C ASP A 517 -33.05 -29.39 2.70
N VAL A 518 -33.44 -29.81 3.90
CA VAL A 518 -34.62 -29.34 4.65
C VAL A 518 -34.54 -27.83 4.93
N GLU A 519 -33.32 -27.28 5.04
CA GLU A 519 -33.04 -25.87 5.31
C GLU A 519 -33.15 -24.95 4.07
N LYS A 520 -33.89 -25.35 3.03
CA LYS A 520 -34.03 -24.61 1.76
C LYS A 520 -34.43 -23.14 1.90
N SER A 521 -35.09 -22.74 2.98
CA SER A 521 -35.38 -21.35 3.33
C SER A 521 -34.15 -20.46 3.59
N LEU A 522 -32.98 -21.05 3.81
CA LEU A 522 -31.69 -20.36 4.01
C LEU A 522 -30.89 -20.18 2.71
N SER A 523 -31.36 -20.77 1.59
CA SER A 523 -30.71 -20.62 0.29
C SER A 523 -30.91 -19.23 -0.32
N LEU A 524 -29.89 -18.77 -1.04
CA LEU A 524 -29.82 -17.52 -1.79
C LEU A 524 -30.48 -17.67 -3.17
N SER A 525 -31.25 -16.65 -3.54
CA SER A 525 -31.74 -16.46 -4.90
C SER A 525 -30.63 -16.06 -5.88
N GLU A 526 -30.88 -16.22 -7.18
CA GLU A 526 -29.97 -15.77 -8.25
C GLU A 526 -29.64 -14.27 -8.15
N LEU A 527 -30.59 -13.45 -7.70
CA LEU A 527 -30.39 -12.03 -7.46
C LEU A 527 -29.40 -11.78 -6.33
N GLU A 528 -29.47 -12.54 -5.24
CA GLU A 528 -28.54 -12.41 -4.11
C GLU A 528 -27.13 -12.91 -4.47
N LEU A 529 -27.02 -14.02 -5.22
CA LEU A 529 -25.75 -14.45 -5.79
C LEU A 529 -25.15 -13.38 -6.72
N SER A 530 -25.98 -12.69 -7.51
CA SER A 530 -25.56 -11.55 -8.35
C SER A 530 -25.08 -10.35 -7.51
N ARG A 531 -25.72 -10.07 -6.36
CA ARG A 531 -25.22 -9.03 -5.42
C ARG A 531 -23.88 -9.42 -4.79
N LEU A 532 -23.67 -10.68 -4.41
CA LEU A 532 -22.36 -11.15 -3.92
C LEU A 532 -21.26 -11.03 -4.99
N ALA A 533 -21.58 -11.31 -6.26
CA ALA A 533 -20.66 -11.05 -7.37
C ALA A 533 -20.37 -9.55 -7.56
N ALA A 534 -21.35 -8.67 -7.34
CA ALA A 534 -21.14 -7.21 -7.35
C ALA A 534 -20.24 -6.73 -6.19
N ILE A 535 -20.45 -7.24 -4.97
CA ILE A 535 -19.56 -7.01 -3.82
C ILE A 535 -18.12 -7.42 -4.16
N ALA A 536 -17.93 -8.64 -4.69
CA ALA A 536 -16.61 -9.12 -5.07
C ALA A 536 -15.98 -8.30 -6.21
N LYS A 537 -16.77 -7.73 -7.13
CA LYS A 537 -16.26 -6.80 -8.14
C LYS A 537 -15.72 -5.52 -7.50
N VAL A 538 -16.47 -4.90 -6.59
CA VAL A 538 -16.01 -3.71 -5.85
C VAL A 538 -14.73 -4.03 -5.04
N LEU A 539 -14.67 -5.21 -4.40
CA LEU A 539 -13.51 -5.70 -3.65
C LEU A 539 -12.33 -6.20 -4.51
N LYS A 540 -12.41 -6.17 -5.83
CA LYS A 540 -11.26 -6.37 -6.74
C LYS A 540 -10.71 -5.06 -7.29
N ASP A 541 -11.48 -3.98 -7.20
CA ASP A 541 -11.18 -2.70 -7.86
C ASP A 541 -10.30 -1.81 -6.95
N THR A 542 -9.10 -2.32 -6.63
CA THR A 542 -8.18 -1.74 -5.64
C THR A 542 -7.74 -0.31 -5.98
N SER A 543 -7.59 0.00 -7.26
CA SER A 543 -7.31 1.35 -7.77
C SER A 543 -8.46 2.34 -7.55
N HIS A 544 -9.70 1.85 -7.40
CA HIS A 544 -10.89 2.68 -7.21
C HIS A 544 -11.50 2.61 -5.79
N TYR A 545 -10.83 2.01 -4.79
CA TYR A 545 -11.24 1.96 -3.37
C TYR A 545 -11.49 3.32 -2.68
N HIS A 546 -11.33 4.44 -3.38
CA HIS A 546 -11.59 5.81 -2.91
C HIS A 546 -12.72 6.50 -3.69
N CYS A 547 -13.38 5.80 -4.62
CA CYS A 547 -14.49 6.30 -5.43
C CYS A 547 -15.55 5.24 -5.80
N SER A 548 -15.29 3.95 -5.61
CA SER A 548 -16.30 2.89 -5.65
C SER A 548 -17.14 2.88 -4.36
N SER A 549 -18.33 2.28 -4.41
CA SER A 549 -19.26 2.17 -3.28
C SER A 549 -20.09 0.90 -3.37
N PHE A 550 -20.55 0.41 -2.22
CA PHE A 550 -21.54 -0.66 -2.10
C PHE A 550 -22.96 -0.07 -2.07
N ALA A 551 -23.95 -0.86 -2.46
CA ALA A 551 -25.33 -0.51 -2.15
C ALA A 551 -25.67 -0.93 -0.71
N ASP A 552 -26.57 -0.20 -0.05
CA ASP A 552 -27.02 -0.53 1.32
C ASP A 552 -27.56 -1.98 1.42
N VAL A 553 -28.17 -2.47 0.33
CA VAL A 553 -28.67 -3.85 0.19
C VAL A 553 -27.57 -4.92 0.17
N ASP A 554 -26.34 -4.57 -0.20
CA ASP A 554 -25.19 -5.49 -0.20
C ASP A 554 -24.75 -5.82 1.22
N ILE A 555 -24.66 -4.78 2.06
CA ILE A 555 -24.35 -4.91 3.47
C ILE A 555 -25.50 -5.63 4.20
N LEU A 556 -26.76 -5.28 3.91
CA LEU A 556 -27.92 -6.00 4.44
C LEU A 556 -27.97 -7.48 4.04
N LEU A 557 -27.54 -7.84 2.82
CA LEU A 557 -27.41 -9.24 2.39
C LEU A 557 -26.32 -9.98 3.18
N LEU A 558 -25.15 -9.35 3.37
CA LEU A 558 -24.08 -9.94 4.18
C LEU A 558 -24.53 -10.13 5.65
N LEU A 559 -25.20 -9.13 6.22
CA LEU A 559 -25.76 -9.19 7.57
C LEU A 559 -26.86 -10.25 7.71
N LYS A 560 -27.70 -10.45 6.68
CA LYS A 560 -28.64 -11.59 6.61
C LYS A 560 -27.88 -12.90 6.70
N LEU A 561 -26.89 -13.11 5.82
CA LEU A 561 -26.11 -14.35 5.75
C LEU A 561 -25.42 -14.68 7.08
N LEU A 562 -24.69 -13.72 7.66
CA LEU A 562 -24.03 -13.85 8.96
C LEU A 562 -25.02 -14.25 10.09
N LYS A 563 -26.25 -13.73 10.04
CA LYS A 563 -27.29 -14.07 11.03
C LYS A 563 -27.89 -15.45 10.81
N SER A 564 -28.23 -15.79 9.56
CA SER A 564 -29.11 -16.93 9.25
C SER A 564 -28.41 -18.22 8.81
N TRP A 565 -27.16 -18.17 8.33
CA TRP A 565 -26.49 -19.40 7.86
C TRP A 565 -25.97 -20.28 9.02
N PRO A 566 -25.97 -21.62 8.85
CA PRO A 566 -25.40 -22.53 9.85
C PRO A 566 -23.94 -22.19 10.17
N ILE A 567 -23.54 -22.37 11.44
CA ILE A 567 -22.16 -22.08 11.90
C ILE A 567 -21.06 -22.70 11.00
N PRO A 568 -21.18 -23.94 10.48
CA PRO A 568 -20.19 -24.52 9.56
C PRO A 568 -20.01 -23.79 8.21
N MET A 569 -20.95 -22.92 7.83
CA MET A 569 -20.99 -22.21 6.55
C MET A 569 -20.61 -20.73 6.67
N LEU A 570 -20.30 -20.23 7.87
CA LEU A 570 -20.04 -18.80 8.11
C LEU A 570 -18.69 -18.30 7.58
N PHE A 571 -17.61 -19.10 7.65
CA PHE A 571 -16.26 -18.60 7.33
C PHE A 571 -16.12 -17.85 5.99
N PRO A 572 -16.68 -18.27 4.82
CA PRO A 572 -16.52 -17.49 3.60
C PRO A 572 -17.29 -16.17 3.63
N VAL A 573 -18.39 -16.09 4.40
CA VAL A 573 -19.14 -14.84 4.60
C VAL A 573 -18.34 -13.87 5.48
N ILE A 574 -17.64 -14.39 6.50
CA ILE A 574 -16.70 -13.63 7.34
C ILE A 574 -15.45 -13.22 6.52
N ASP A 575 -15.01 -14.05 5.57
CA ASP A 575 -13.87 -13.73 4.69
C ASP A 575 -14.21 -12.61 3.67
N ILE A 576 -15.49 -12.44 3.29
CA ILE A 576 -15.98 -11.21 2.62
C ILE A 576 -16.05 -10.04 3.61
N LEU A 577 -16.61 -10.24 4.81
CA LEU A 577 -16.75 -9.19 5.83
C LEU A 577 -15.43 -8.48 6.13
N ARG A 578 -14.34 -9.25 6.33
CA ARG A 578 -13.02 -8.67 6.63
C ARG A 578 -12.47 -7.79 5.51
N MET A 579 -12.94 -7.97 4.27
CA MET A 579 -12.54 -7.16 3.12
C MET A 579 -13.40 -5.90 3.00
N ILE A 580 -14.70 -6.01 3.26
CA ILE A 580 -15.61 -4.85 3.32
C ILE A 580 -15.17 -3.86 4.41
N VAL A 581 -14.73 -4.32 5.58
CA VAL A 581 -14.26 -3.41 6.66
C VAL A 581 -12.91 -2.75 6.38
N LEU A 582 -12.16 -3.16 5.36
CA LEU A 582 -10.99 -2.41 4.89
C LEU A 582 -11.39 -1.29 3.91
N HIS A 583 -12.50 -1.44 3.20
CA HIS A 583 -13.00 -0.45 2.25
C HIS A 583 -13.65 0.74 2.97
N PRO A 584 -13.33 2.01 2.66
CA PRO A 584 -13.85 3.17 3.41
C PRO A 584 -15.39 3.25 3.44
N ASP A 585 -16.03 3.06 2.28
CA ASP A 585 -17.50 3.04 2.17
C ASP A 585 -18.12 1.80 2.84
N GLY A 586 -17.48 0.62 2.72
CA GLY A 586 -17.95 -0.63 3.32
C GLY A 586 -17.91 -0.59 4.85
N ALA A 587 -16.83 -0.05 5.42
CA ALA A 587 -16.71 0.24 6.85
C ALA A 587 -17.78 1.22 7.33
N SER A 588 -18.01 2.31 6.58
CA SER A 588 -19.00 3.34 6.91
C SER A 588 -20.44 2.80 6.91
N LEU A 589 -20.80 2.02 5.87
CA LEU A 589 -22.11 1.39 5.77
C LEU A 589 -22.30 0.30 6.82
N LEU A 590 -21.28 -0.53 7.13
CA LEU A 590 -21.38 -1.52 8.20
C LEU A 590 -21.62 -0.85 9.56
N HIS A 591 -20.86 0.21 9.87
CA HIS A 591 -20.97 0.96 11.13
C HIS A 591 -22.38 1.53 11.33
N LYS A 592 -22.95 2.18 10.31
CA LYS A 592 -24.34 2.64 10.25
C LYS A 592 -25.36 1.55 10.60
N HIS A 593 -25.16 0.31 10.16
CA HIS A 593 -26.05 -0.81 10.48
C HIS A 593 -25.84 -1.39 11.89
N MET A 594 -24.69 -1.15 12.53
CA MET A 594 -24.44 -1.54 13.93
C MET A 594 -25.06 -0.55 14.94
N GLU A 595 -25.04 0.75 14.65
CA GLU A 595 -25.59 1.82 15.51
C GLU A 595 -27.06 1.61 15.89
N SER A 596 -27.81 0.83 15.11
CA SER A 596 -29.22 0.48 15.34
C SER A 596 -29.43 -0.57 16.46
N GLY A 597 -28.57 -0.57 17.49
CA GLY A 597 -28.63 -1.51 18.63
C GLY A 597 -28.38 -2.96 18.23
N ASN A 598 -27.50 -3.20 17.25
CA ASN A 598 -27.33 -4.52 16.65
C ASN A 598 -25.85 -4.89 16.48
N ASP A 599 -25.24 -5.41 17.55
CA ASP A 599 -23.83 -5.79 17.52
C ASP A 599 -23.59 -7.15 16.85
N ILE A 600 -23.63 -7.13 15.52
CA ILE A 600 -23.32 -8.28 14.69
C ILE A 600 -21.86 -8.74 14.82
N LEU A 601 -20.93 -7.87 15.23
CA LEU A 601 -19.52 -8.26 15.36
C LEU A 601 -19.32 -9.14 16.59
N MET A 602 -19.93 -8.78 17.73
CA MET A 602 -19.99 -9.66 18.90
C MET A 602 -20.86 -10.90 18.66
N GLU A 603 -22.00 -10.80 17.96
CA GLU A 603 -22.84 -11.96 17.61
C GLU A 603 -22.05 -13.01 16.80
N ILE A 604 -21.24 -12.57 15.82
CA ILE A 604 -20.45 -13.46 14.97
C ILE A 604 -19.17 -13.95 15.67
N LEU A 605 -18.56 -13.15 16.55
CA LEU A 605 -17.50 -13.63 17.42
C LEU A 605 -17.98 -14.80 18.28
N VAL A 606 -19.09 -14.63 19.01
CA VAL A 606 -19.65 -15.66 19.88
C VAL A 606 -20.07 -16.89 19.07
N LYS A 607 -20.66 -16.74 17.87
CA LYS A 607 -20.94 -17.86 16.96
C LYS A 607 -19.68 -18.59 16.47
N ALA A 608 -18.57 -17.88 16.28
CA ALA A 608 -17.30 -18.47 15.82
C ALA A 608 -16.54 -19.20 16.94
N THR A 609 -16.68 -18.75 18.20
CA THR A 609 -16.09 -19.37 19.41
C THR A 609 -17.00 -20.39 20.10
N THR A 610 -18.28 -20.49 19.71
CA THR A 610 -19.22 -21.50 20.22
C THR A 610 -18.69 -22.92 20.03
N ALA A 611 -18.71 -23.71 21.11
CA ALA A 611 -18.13 -25.04 21.13
C ALA A 611 -18.99 -26.10 20.39
N PRO A 612 -18.39 -27.03 19.61
CA PRO A 612 -16.97 -27.08 19.24
C PRO A 612 -16.63 -26.02 18.18
N PRO A 613 -15.65 -25.12 18.41
CA PRO A 613 -15.39 -24.01 17.51
C PRO A 613 -14.64 -24.50 16.28
N GLN A 614 -14.86 -23.83 15.14
CA GLN A 614 -14.27 -24.26 13.86
C GLN A 614 -13.09 -23.39 13.47
N THR A 615 -11.94 -24.02 13.22
CA THR A 615 -10.69 -23.34 12.88
C THR A 615 -10.81 -22.37 11.69
N ALA A 616 -11.69 -22.63 10.72
CA ALA A 616 -11.98 -21.72 9.62
C ALA A 616 -12.75 -20.46 10.07
N ASN A 617 -13.75 -20.60 10.94
CA ASN A 617 -14.46 -19.48 11.55
C ASN A 617 -13.52 -18.66 12.46
N LEU A 618 -12.73 -19.34 13.30
CA LEU A 618 -11.72 -18.71 14.18
C LEU A 618 -10.69 -17.90 13.37
N LEU A 619 -10.12 -18.48 12.29
CA LEU A 619 -9.18 -17.78 11.43
C LEU A 619 -9.81 -16.53 10.76
N THR A 620 -11.03 -16.65 10.25
CA THR A 620 -11.68 -15.55 9.53
C THR A 620 -12.18 -14.45 10.47
N ILE A 621 -12.71 -14.77 11.65
CA ILE A 621 -13.19 -13.76 12.61
C ILE A 621 -12.04 -12.98 13.25
N VAL A 622 -10.92 -13.64 13.60
CA VAL A 622 -9.74 -12.94 14.12
C VAL A 622 -9.19 -11.97 13.08
N ARG A 623 -9.16 -12.36 11.79
CA ARG A 623 -8.79 -11.45 10.70
C ARG A 623 -9.79 -10.30 10.52
N ALA A 624 -11.10 -10.58 10.60
CA ALA A 624 -12.13 -9.55 10.52
C ALA A 624 -11.98 -8.49 11.62
N ILE A 625 -11.84 -8.92 12.89
CA ILE A 625 -11.63 -8.01 14.02
C ILE A 625 -10.30 -7.25 13.89
N THR A 626 -9.22 -7.92 13.44
CA THR A 626 -7.93 -7.25 13.18
C THR A 626 -8.06 -6.13 12.12
N ASN A 627 -8.90 -6.32 11.11
CA ASN A 627 -9.10 -5.34 10.05
C ASN A 627 -9.96 -4.13 10.49
N LEU A 628 -10.74 -4.21 11.57
CA LEU A 628 -11.52 -3.07 12.11
C LEU A 628 -10.61 -1.89 12.50
N PHE A 629 -9.38 -2.17 12.92
CA PHE A 629 -8.37 -1.17 13.27
C PHE A 629 -7.97 -0.25 12.09
N LYS A 630 -8.44 -0.52 10.86
CA LYS A 630 -8.15 0.30 9.67
C LYS A 630 -8.84 1.65 9.70
N HIS A 631 -10.03 1.76 10.30
CA HIS A 631 -10.87 2.95 10.28
C HIS A 631 -11.33 3.37 11.68
N SER A 632 -11.20 4.66 11.98
CA SER A 632 -11.48 5.22 13.31
C SER A 632 -12.94 5.10 13.80
N CYS A 633 -13.90 4.80 12.90
CA CYS A 633 -15.28 4.51 13.29
C CYS A 633 -15.40 3.29 14.22
N PHE A 634 -14.50 2.30 14.10
CA PHE A 634 -14.50 1.12 14.97
C PHE A 634 -13.67 1.29 16.25
N SER A 635 -12.93 2.40 16.43
CA SER A 635 -12.06 2.59 17.61
C SER A 635 -12.84 2.52 18.93
N ASN A 636 -14.02 3.14 19.00
CA ASN A 636 -14.88 3.07 20.20
C ASN A 636 -15.37 1.63 20.47
N TRP A 637 -15.70 0.87 19.43
CA TRP A 637 -16.14 -0.52 19.55
C TRP A 637 -15.01 -1.43 20.06
N LEU A 638 -13.81 -1.27 19.50
CA LEU A 638 -12.61 -2.01 19.90
C LEU A 638 -12.21 -1.69 21.35
N GLN A 639 -12.27 -0.41 21.76
CA GLN A 639 -12.01 0.00 23.14
C GLN A 639 -13.11 -0.45 24.13
N SER A 640 -14.34 -0.68 23.67
CA SER A 640 -15.44 -1.14 24.54
C SER A 640 -15.46 -2.65 24.75
N HIS A 641 -14.98 -3.43 23.77
CA HIS A 641 -15.10 -4.90 23.76
C HIS A 641 -13.76 -5.65 23.81
N TYR A 642 -12.60 -4.98 24.02
CA TYR A 642 -11.30 -5.65 24.01
C TYR A 642 -11.25 -6.89 24.93
N SER A 643 -11.86 -6.79 26.12
CA SER A 643 -11.86 -7.86 27.11
C SER A 643 -12.67 -9.06 26.63
N GLU A 644 -13.93 -8.84 26.22
CA GLU A 644 -14.80 -9.87 25.67
C GLU A 644 -14.21 -10.52 24.39
N VAL A 645 -13.49 -9.75 23.58
CA VAL A 645 -12.77 -10.25 22.39
C VAL A 645 -11.61 -11.17 22.78
N LEU A 646 -10.76 -10.76 23.74
CA LEU A 646 -9.62 -11.56 24.19
C LEU A 646 -10.07 -12.81 24.95
N ASP A 647 -11.09 -12.73 25.80
CA ASP A 647 -11.59 -13.86 26.59
C ASP A 647 -12.27 -14.91 25.71
N ASN A 648 -13.06 -14.49 24.71
CA ASN A 648 -13.61 -15.41 23.71
C ASN A 648 -12.51 -16.13 22.92
N LEU A 649 -11.51 -15.40 22.43
CA LEU A 649 -10.48 -15.96 21.55
C LEU A 649 -9.43 -16.80 22.29
N SER A 650 -9.02 -16.40 23.49
CA SER A 650 -8.11 -17.18 24.34
C SER A 650 -8.68 -18.56 24.68
N SER A 651 -9.98 -18.63 25.02
CA SER A 651 -10.69 -19.89 25.28
C SER A 651 -10.64 -20.88 24.11
N CYS A 652 -10.42 -20.38 22.89
CA CYS A 652 -10.37 -21.16 21.65
C CYS A 652 -8.95 -21.46 21.14
N ARG A 653 -7.87 -21.05 21.84
CA ARG A 653 -6.49 -21.25 21.39
C ARG A 653 -6.17 -22.67 20.95
N SER A 654 -6.67 -23.67 21.67
CA SER A 654 -6.45 -25.10 21.39
C SER A 654 -7.07 -25.60 20.08
N PHE A 655 -7.91 -24.79 19.42
CA PHE A 655 -8.53 -25.07 18.12
C PHE A 655 -7.95 -24.22 16.98
N PHE A 656 -6.94 -23.38 17.26
CA PHE A 656 -6.25 -22.58 16.25
C PHE A 656 -5.31 -23.47 15.41
N ASN A 657 -5.24 -23.20 14.11
CA ASN A 657 -4.10 -23.63 13.29
C ASN A 657 -3.00 -22.57 13.31
N LYS A 658 -1.82 -22.89 12.76
CA LYS A 658 -0.67 -21.97 12.62
C LYS A 658 -1.06 -20.56 12.14
N ASN A 659 -1.98 -20.48 11.17
CA ASN A 659 -2.46 -19.20 10.65
C ASN A 659 -3.32 -18.42 11.66
N ALA A 660 -4.19 -19.08 12.41
CA ALA A 660 -5.01 -18.44 13.45
C ALA A 660 -4.16 -17.99 14.65
N HIS A 661 -3.16 -18.77 15.06
CA HIS A 661 -2.14 -18.37 16.04
C HIS A 661 -1.42 -17.07 15.63
N LEU A 662 -0.99 -16.95 14.36
CA LEU A 662 -0.37 -15.73 13.82
C LEU A 662 -1.35 -14.55 13.78
N CYS A 663 -2.61 -14.78 13.39
CA CYS A 663 -3.63 -13.74 13.36
C CYS A 663 -3.97 -13.23 14.77
N TYR A 664 -4.01 -14.11 15.78
CA TYR A 664 -4.29 -13.73 17.17
C TYR A 664 -3.15 -12.90 17.78
N ALA A 665 -1.89 -13.30 17.55
CA ALA A 665 -0.73 -12.49 17.94
C ALA A 665 -0.71 -11.11 17.24
N THR A 666 -1.27 -11.01 16.03
CA THR A 666 -1.42 -9.73 15.31
C THR A 666 -2.51 -8.85 15.94
N LEU A 667 -3.65 -9.45 16.32
CA LEU A 667 -4.73 -8.75 17.02
C LEU A 667 -4.27 -8.19 18.38
N ILE A 668 -3.52 -8.99 19.15
CA ILE A 668 -2.89 -8.58 20.41
C ILE A 668 -1.93 -7.40 20.20
N LEU A 669 -1.11 -7.43 19.15
CA LEU A 669 -0.19 -6.33 18.83
C LEU A 669 -0.94 -5.03 18.43
N ASN A 670 -2.05 -5.14 17.70
CA ASN A 670 -2.90 -3.97 17.40
C ASN A 670 -3.58 -3.41 18.67
N TYR A 671 -4.12 -4.27 19.55
CA TYR A 671 -4.68 -3.84 20.83
C TYR A 671 -3.65 -3.19 21.74
N ALA A 672 -2.40 -3.67 21.75
CA ALA A 672 -1.31 -3.06 22.50
C ALA A 672 -1.12 -1.58 22.10
N VAL A 673 -1.09 -1.27 20.80
CA VAL A 673 -0.99 0.11 20.29
C VAL A 673 -2.24 0.93 20.68
N LEU A 674 -3.44 0.40 20.43
CA LEU A 674 -4.71 1.10 20.68
C LEU A 674 -4.91 1.46 22.17
N LEU A 675 -4.57 0.55 23.09
CA LEU A 675 -4.80 0.74 24.52
C LEU A 675 -3.70 1.58 25.19
N ILE A 676 -2.51 1.67 24.57
CA ILE A 676 -1.50 2.69 24.89
C ILE A 676 -2.01 4.08 24.52
N GLU A 677 -2.58 4.26 23.31
CA GLU A 677 -3.16 5.53 22.87
C GLU A 677 -4.36 5.95 23.75
N ALA A 678 -5.23 4.99 24.11
CA ALA A 678 -6.35 5.20 25.04
C ALA A 678 -5.92 5.43 26.50
N LYS A 679 -4.66 5.11 26.85
CA LYS A 679 -4.11 5.11 28.22
C LYS A 679 -4.83 4.18 29.19
N ASP A 680 -5.50 3.15 28.67
CA ASP A 680 -6.18 2.15 29.48
C ASP A 680 -5.16 1.19 30.12
N LYS A 681 -5.03 1.26 31.44
CA LYS A 681 -4.12 0.39 32.21
C LYS A 681 -4.63 -1.05 32.33
N GLU A 682 -5.94 -1.25 32.35
CA GLU A 682 -6.54 -2.57 32.57
C GLU A 682 -6.48 -3.39 31.28
N GLY A 683 -6.89 -2.81 30.16
CA GLY A 683 -6.71 -3.42 28.84
C GLY A 683 -5.25 -3.64 28.47
N GLN A 684 -4.34 -2.70 28.77
CA GLN A 684 -2.91 -2.95 28.58
C GLN A 684 -2.38 -4.13 29.41
N ALA A 685 -2.95 -4.41 30.59
CA ALA A 685 -2.55 -5.55 31.42
C ALA A 685 -3.12 -6.89 30.90
N GLN A 686 -4.37 -6.92 30.41
CA GLN A 686 -4.96 -8.11 29.78
C GLN A 686 -4.23 -8.46 28.47
N VAL A 687 -3.91 -7.47 27.64
CA VAL A 687 -3.10 -7.67 26.42
C VAL A 687 -1.68 -8.11 26.74
N LEU A 688 -1.05 -7.55 27.78
CA LEU A 688 0.27 -7.99 28.25
C LEU A 688 0.24 -9.47 28.64
N SER A 689 -0.75 -9.89 29.42
CA SER A 689 -0.93 -11.30 29.82
C SER A 689 -1.08 -12.22 28.60
N ALA A 690 -1.98 -11.87 27.66
CA ALA A 690 -2.20 -12.64 26.45
C ALA A 690 -0.98 -12.66 25.50
N ALA A 691 -0.14 -11.62 25.52
CA ALA A 691 1.11 -11.58 24.77
C ALA A 691 2.20 -12.47 25.41
N LEU A 692 2.33 -12.47 26.73
CA LEU A 692 3.28 -13.34 27.44
C LEU A 692 2.91 -14.83 27.24
N GLU A 693 1.62 -15.16 27.32
CA GLU A 693 1.07 -16.51 27.07
C GLU A 693 1.36 -17.03 25.62
N ILE A 694 1.73 -16.15 24.69
CA ILE A 694 2.17 -16.48 23.32
C ILE A 694 3.70 -16.43 23.18
N ALA A 695 4.37 -15.55 23.93
CA ALA A 695 5.83 -15.44 23.95
C ALA A 695 6.51 -16.62 24.67
N GLU A 696 5.83 -17.25 25.63
CA GLU A 696 6.29 -18.42 26.40
C GLU A 696 5.96 -19.76 25.72
N ASP A 697 4.99 -19.80 24.81
CA ASP A 697 4.57 -21.03 24.13
C ASP A 697 5.66 -21.48 23.13
N GLY A 698 6.51 -22.41 23.56
CA GLY A 698 7.61 -22.96 22.76
C GLY A 698 7.17 -23.72 21.49
N ASN A 699 5.87 -23.97 21.29
CA ASN A 699 5.32 -24.55 20.07
C ASN A 699 4.78 -23.49 19.09
N GLN A 700 4.74 -22.22 19.50
CA GLN A 700 4.24 -21.12 18.70
C GLN A 700 5.12 -20.87 17.47
N ASP A 701 4.48 -20.55 16.34
CA ASP A 701 5.18 -20.12 15.13
C ASP A 701 6.05 -18.88 15.35
N VAL A 702 7.19 -18.81 14.66
CA VAL A 702 8.20 -17.76 14.82
C VAL A 702 7.64 -16.34 14.61
N ASP A 703 6.74 -16.14 13.64
CA ASP A 703 6.13 -14.82 13.41
C ASP A 703 5.03 -14.50 14.43
N GLY A 704 4.32 -15.52 14.93
CA GLY A 704 3.40 -15.37 16.05
C GLY A 704 4.12 -14.99 17.34
N ARG A 705 5.20 -15.70 17.67
CA ARG A 705 6.05 -15.46 18.86
C ARG A 705 6.71 -14.08 18.78
N PHE A 706 7.24 -13.71 17.61
CA PHE A 706 7.82 -12.38 17.36
C PHE A 706 6.80 -11.24 17.57
N ARG A 707 5.59 -11.33 17.00
CA ARG A 707 4.55 -10.28 17.17
C ARG A 707 4.14 -10.11 18.63
N ALA A 708 4.06 -11.20 19.39
CA ALA A 708 3.78 -11.17 20.82
C ALA A 708 4.90 -10.48 21.62
N LEU A 709 6.17 -10.81 21.37
CA LEU A 709 7.32 -10.15 21.99
C LEU A 709 7.37 -8.64 21.66
N VAL A 710 7.10 -8.26 20.41
CA VAL A 710 6.99 -6.85 20.01
C VAL A 710 5.86 -6.15 20.78
N ALA A 711 4.72 -6.82 21.03
CA ALA A 711 3.62 -6.26 21.83
C ALA A 711 4.05 -6.04 23.29
N VAL A 712 4.71 -7.03 23.92
CA VAL A 712 5.26 -6.94 25.29
C VAL A 712 6.23 -5.76 25.40
N GLY A 713 7.24 -5.68 24.53
CA GLY A 713 8.22 -4.60 24.57
C GLY A 713 7.61 -3.22 24.28
N THR A 714 6.59 -3.15 23.42
CA THR A 714 5.84 -1.90 23.15
C THR A 714 5.06 -1.43 24.38
N LEU A 715 4.37 -2.36 25.08
CA LEU A 715 3.66 -2.10 26.34
C LEU A 715 4.61 -1.69 27.47
N MET A 716 5.81 -2.24 27.52
CA MET A 716 6.84 -1.85 28.49
C MET A 716 7.52 -0.50 28.19
N LEU A 717 7.60 -0.09 26.91
CA LEU A 717 8.30 1.13 26.48
C LEU A 717 7.39 2.36 26.36
N LYS A 718 6.12 2.16 26.00
CA LYS A 718 5.14 3.26 25.79
C LYS A 718 3.88 3.14 26.65
N GLY A 719 3.59 1.97 27.21
CA GLY A 719 2.46 1.74 28.11
C GLY A 719 2.73 2.06 29.57
N VAL A 720 1.70 1.87 30.40
CA VAL A 720 1.70 2.10 31.86
C VAL A 720 1.80 0.81 32.67
N VAL A 721 2.22 -0.28 32.03
CA VAL A 721 2.24 -1.65 32.58
C VAL A 721 3.64 -2.26 32.72
N LYS A 722 4.72 -1.47 32.56
CA LYS A 722 6.11 -1.97 32.70
C LYS A 722 6.38 -2.68 34.03
N SER A 723 5.80 -2.21 35.14
CA SER A 723 5.95 -2.90 36.44
C SER A 723 5.27 -4.27 36.42
N ILE A 724 4.05 -4.35 35.88
CA ILE A 724 3.26 -5.58 35.78
C ILE A 724 4.00 -6.61 34.92
N ALA A 725 4.69 -6.17 33.86
CA ALA A 725 5.53 -7.06 33.04
C ALA A 725 6.72 -7.65 33.84
N ILE A 726 7.32 -6.86 34.72
CA ILE A 726 8.39 -7.32 35.63
C ILE A 726 7.82 -8.28 36.68
N ASP A 727 6.63 -8.00 37.21
CA ASP A 727 5.91 -8.88 38.15
C ASP A 727 5.51 -10.23 37.49
N PHE A 728 5.30 -10.25 36.17
CA PHE A 728 5.09 -11.45 35.35
C PHE A 728 6.40 -12.05 34.75
N ASP A 729 7.57 -11.80 35.36
CA ASP A 729 8.86 -12.41 34.97
C ASP A 729 9.24 -12.31 33.48
N VAL A 730 8.87 -11.18 32.83
CA VAL A 730 9.30 -10.86 31.46
C VAL A 730 10.83 -10.88 31.28
N VAL A 731 11.58 -10.79 32.37
CA VAL A 731 13.03 -10.92 32.43
C VAL A 731 13.50 -12.28 31.90
N ASN A 732 12.81 -13.37 32.24
CA ASN A 732 13.17 -14.69 31.75
C ASN A 732 12.62 -14.95 30.33
N VAL A 733 11.45 -14.42 30.00
CA VAL A 733 10.90 -14.44 28.63
C VAL A 733 11.83 -13.73 27.63
N ALA A 734 12.37 -12.57 28.00
CA ALA A 734 13.33 -11.82 27.20
C ALA A 734 14.65 -12.58 26.99
N LYS A 735 15.15 -13.28 28.02
CA LYS A 735 16.38 -14.10 27.94
C LYS A 735 16.20 -15.32 27.05
N ASP A 736 15.09 -16.04 27.16
CA ASP A 736 14.80 -17.18 26.28
C ASP A 736 14.63 -16.72 24.82
N ALA A 737 13.87 -15.65 24.60
CA ALA A 737 13.74 -15.04 23.28
C ALA A 737 15.12 -14.67 22.70
N LYS A 738 15.98 -13.99 23.49
CA LYS A 738 17.36 -13.65 23.13
C LYS A 738 18.25 -14.86 22.86
N GLY A 739 18.00 -15.99 23.51
CA GLY A 739 18.67 -17.27 23.29
C GLY A 739 18.18 -18.06 22.06
N SER A 740 17.15 -17.57 21.37
CA SER A 740 16.59 -18.21 20.17
C SER A 740 17.60 -18.26 19.01
N LYS A 741 17.49 -19.32 18.20
CA LYS A 741 18.19 -19.43 16.91
C LYS A 741 17.59 -18.50 15.84
N GLU A 742 16.35 -18.07 16.03
CA GLU A 742 15.60 -17.24 15.10
C GLU A 742 15.97 -15.77 15.29
N SER A 743 16.77 -15.20 14.38
CA SER A 743 17.35 -13.84 14.49
C SER A 743 16.33 -12.77 14.92
N LYS A 744 15.14 -12.71 14.31
CA LYS A 744 14.10 -11.72 14.68
C LYS A 744 13.59 -11.88 16.12
N VAL A 745 13.53 -13.11 16.64
CA VAL A 745 13.13 -13.41 18.03
C VAL A 745 14.27 -13.07 18.99
N ALA A 746 15.51 -13.39 18.62
CA ALA A 746 16.70 -13.05 19.39
C ALA A 746 16.89 -11.53 19.55
N GLU A 747 16.65 -10.77 18.49
CA GLU A 747 16.77 -9.32 18.47
C GLU A 747 15.69 -8.62 19.31
N VAL A 748 14.42 -9.01 19.20
CA VAL A 748 13.37 -8.42 20.07
C VAL A 748 13.53 -8.85 21.53
N GLY A 749 14.05 -10.05 21.80
CA GLY A 749 14.47 -10.46 23.14
C GLY A 749 15.58 -9.57 23.71
N ALA A 750 16.57 -9.21 22.88
CA ALA A 750 17.61 -8.25 23.25
C ALA A 750 17.09 -6.83 23.46
N ASP A 751 16.13 -6.36 22.63
CA ASP A 751 15.47 -5.06 22.84
C ASP A 751 14.73 -4.99 24.20
N ILE A 752 14.02 -6.06 24.58
CA ILE A 752 13.30 -6.13 25.85
C ILE A 752 14.28 -6.21 27.03
N GLU A 753 15.36 -6.98 26.92
CA GLU A 753 16.41 -7.03 27.96
C GLU A 753 17.11 -5.67 28.13
N LEU A 754 17.40 -4.97 27.02
CA LEU A 754 17.92 -3.60 27.02
C LEU A 754 16.94 -2.63 27.70
N LEU A 755 15.64 -2.77 27.44
CA LEU A 755 14.57 -1.97 28.05
C LEU A 755 14.42 -2.22 29.56
N ILE A 756 14.68 -3.44 30.03
CA ILE A 756 14.71 -3.78 31.46
C ILE A 756 15.92 -3.10 32.12
N ASN A 757 17.12 -3.28 31.55
CA ASN A 757 18.38 -2.84 32.16
C ASN A 757 18.57 -1.31 32.22
N ASN A 758 17.98 -0.55 31.30
CA ASN A 758 18.19 0.91 31.20
C ASN A 758 17.51 1.77 32.29
N ASN A 759 16.98 1.19 33.37
CA ASN A 759 16.35 1.90 34.49
C ASN A 759 16.75 1.33 35.88
N CYS A 760 18.01 0.92 36.03
CA CYS A 760 18.66 0.70 37.33
C CYS A 760 19.46 1.96 37.75
#